data_AF-A0A7M1AV97-F1
#
_entry.id   AF-A0A7M1AV97-F1
#
_cell.length_a   1.000
_cell.length_b   1.000
_cell.length_c   1.000
_cell.angle_alpha   90.00
_cell.angle_beta   90.00
_cell.angle_gamma   90.00
#
_symmetry.space_group_name_H-M   'P 1'
#
loop_
_entity.id
_entity.type
_entity.pdbx_description
1 polymer ?
#
loop_
_entity_poly.entity_id
_entity_poly.type
_entity_poly.pdbx_seq_one_letter_code
_entity_poly.pdbx_strand_id
1 'polypeptide(L)'
;MKNISKKRLRLDIAGVVQGVGFRPFVYQLSLKHSLSGYVLNSGEGVVIEVEGLNSSIESFLEELKEKHPPLARIDRIELQTLELQNTQEFSIVRSNNTDVTTMLSPDISMCQDCRDEMQDPTNRRYKYPFINCTNCGPRYSIVKELPYDRKNTSMQEFEMCLECQKEYGEPTDRRFHAQPISCFHCGPALNFSIEEFVSYINDGKILALKGLGGFHIVCDATNDQAVQELRKHKNRPTKPFAVMFKDIEAIKNVAYLSEKDEELILSKERPIVIVRKKENSSLSSLIAPYIDRVGVFLPYTPLHELILEKLEHPIVATSANLGDEPIITDEEELYKKLPFLYKALSHNREIVNACDDSVVCSIEEKQMVLRDARGFTPQSFHQKHTSAKKILALGGHQKSTITLAFENHMILSPHIGDLNSLEAFEYFLRTLDTFKRLYNFEPDIIVCDKHPHYETSKWAKSYIAEHKDVELLEVQHHYAHALACMAEYNLEDEALAFCFDGTGYGDDATLWGGEVLRVSPSEYKRLYHLQQLSLLGGEKAVKEPKRVALSLLFESFTKEEILKMEHEVVNSFSKEEIENYHLMHTKQLNSPKSSSIGRLFDAIYVFGANLNDLSYEGESGLIVEKCAQEHKSDASYPYRINNEIIEFKEMVVEILNEKEKALIASKFINTLKNIIVEIALKHPELPVILSGGVFQNKTLLEKTIAAFEKNNIRYYFQSKTAINDGGISLGQAYYALHMAKER
;
A
#
# COMPACT_ATOMS: atom_id res chain seq x y z
N MET A 1 -46.42 5.17 -38.42
CA MET A 1 -45.02 4.89 -38.79
C MET A 1 -44.13 5.63 -37.81
N LYS A 2 -43.54 4.95 -36.81
CA LYS A 2 -42.51 5.57 -35.97
C LYS A 2 -41.31 5.86 -36.89
N ASN A 3 -40.90 7.12 -37.01
CA ASN A 3 -39.71 7.49 -37.78
C ASN A 3 -38.53 6.67 -37.25
N ILE A 4 -38.03 5.75 -38.07
CA ILE A 4 -36.86 4.93 -37.77
C ILE A 4 -35.65 5.85 -37.94
N SER A 5 -35.34 6.67 -36.94
CA SER A 5 -34.18 7.55 -36.97
C SER A 5 -32.93 6.74 -36.64
N LYS A 6 -31.99 6.71 -37.59
CA LYS A 6 -30.63 6.23 -37.34
C LYS A 6 -29.79 7.38 -36.80
N LYS A 7 -28.80 7.05 -35.96
CA LYS A 7 -27.77 7.98 -35.51
C LYS A 7 -26.42 7.29 -35.57
N ARG A 8 -25.36 8.09 -35.69
CA ARG A 8 -23.99 7.69 -35.47
C ARG A 8 -23.44 8.48 -34.30
N LEU A 9 -22.92 7.79 -33.31
CA LEU A 9 -22.30 8.38 -32.13
C LEU A 9 -20.84 7.94 -32.05
N ARG A 10 -19.99 8.89 -31.71
CA ARG A 10 -18.67 8.63 -31.14
C ARG A 10 -18.76 8.77 -29.63
N LEU A 11 -18.17 7.81 -28.93
CA LEU A 11 -18.02 7.78 -27.49
C LEU A 11 -16.52 7.80 -27.19
N ASP A 12 -16.07 8.79 -26.43
CA ASP A 12 -14.73 8.83 -25.89
C ASP A 12 -14.81 8.49 -24.39
N ILE A 13 -14.25 7.35 -24.01
CA ILE A 13 -14.36 6.76 -22.67
C ILE A 13 -13.02 6.83 -21.97
N ALA A 14 -12.97 7.53 -20.83
CA ALA A 14 -11.79 7.65 -19.98
C ALA A 14 -11.94 6.84 -18.69
N GLY A 15 -10.81 6.41 -18.13
CA GLY A 15 -10.71 5.64 -16.89
C GLY A 15 -9.83 4.39 -17.03
N VAL A 16 -10.04 3.39 -16.17
CA VAL A 16 -9.37 2.08 -16.25
C VAL A 16 -10.14 1.21 -17.24
N VAL A 17 -9.90 1.42 -18.53
CA VAL A 17 -10.64 0.78 -19.63
C VAL A 17 -9.74 0.03 -20.62
N GLN A 18 -8.41 0.04 -20.40
CA GLN A 18 -7.45 -0.73 -21.19
C GLN A 18 -6.92 -1.94 -20.44
N GLY A 19 -6.66 -3.04 -21.16
CA GLY A 19 -6.18 -4.29 -20.54
C GLY A 19 -7.20 -5.02 -19.66
N VAL A 20 -8.44 -4.56 -19.60
CA VAL A 20 -9.51 -5.06 -18.71
C VAL A 20 -10.62 -5.80 -19.44
N GLY A 21 -10.41 -6.17 -20.71
CA GLY A 21 -11.45 -6.82 -21.53
C GLY A 21 -12.51 -5.87 -22.11
N PHE A 22 -12.28 -4.55 -22.08
CA PHE A 22 -13.26 -3.56 -22.53
C PHE A 22 -13.56 -3.64 -24.03
N ARG A 23 -12.54 -3.75 -24.90
CA ARG A 23 -12.75 -3.89 -26.36
C ARG A 23 -13.59 -5.13 -26.73
N PRO A 24 -13.29 -6.34 -26.20
CA PRO A 24 -14.18 -7.51 -26.32
C PRO A 24 -15.63 -7.25 -25.91
N PHE A 25 -15.81 -6.65 -24.73
CA PHE A 25 -17.14 -6.35 -24.20
C PHE A 25 -17.93 -5.41 -25.12
N VAL A 26 -17.31 -4.31 -25.56
CA VAL A 26 -17.91 -3.36 -26.49
C VAL A 26 -18.28 -4.04 -27.80
N TYR A 27 -17.40 -4.87 -28.35
CA TYR A 27 -17.67 -5.60 -29.59
C TYR A 27 -18.89 -6.51 -29.46
N GLN A 28 -18.95 -7.34 -28.41
CA GLN A 28 -20.10 -8.21 -28.13
C GLN A 28 -21.38 -7.41 -27.91
N LEU A 29 -21.30 -6.29 -27.19
CA LEU A 29 -22.42 -5.42 -26.91
C LEU A 29 -22.98 -4.76 -28.18
N SER A 30 -22.10 -4.30 -29.07
CA SER A 30 -22.45 -3.75 -30.38
C SER A 30 -23.19 -4.77 -31.25
N LEU A 31 -22.70 -6.02 -31.30
CA LEU A 31 -23.35 -7.10 -32.04
C LEU A 31 -24.74 -7.43 -31.46
N LYS A 32 -24.84 -7.53 -30.13
CA LYS A 32 -26.11 -7.80 -29.43
C LYS A 32 -27.20 -6.78 -29.80
N HIS A 33 -26.82 -5.50 -29.92
CA HIS A 33 -27.74 -4.41 -30.26
C HIS A 33 -27.84 -4.11 -31.76
N SER A 34 -27.21 -4.93 -32.61
CA SER A 34 -27.17 -4.78 -34.08
C SER A 34 -26.64 -3.41 -34.54
N LEU A 35 -25.56 -2.95 -33.89
CA LEU A 35 -24.86 -1.70 -34.20
C LEU A 35 -23.63 -1.98 -35.08
N SER A 36 -23.31 -1.04 -35.97
CA SER A 36 -22.10 -1.05 -36.80
C SER A 36 -21.09 0.00 -36.32
N GLY A 37 -19.82 -0.10 -36.70
CA GLY A 37 -18.79 0.87 -36.32
C GLY A 37 -17.49 0.24 -35.84
N TYR A 38 -16.85 0.78 -34.80
CA TYR A 38 -15.61 0.21 -34.28
C TYR A 38 -15.32 0.55 -32.82
N VAL A 39 -14.35 -0.17 -32.24
CA VAL A 39 -13.71 0.17 -30.97
C VAL A 39 -12.20 0.09 -31.08
N LEU A 40 -11.48 1.05 -30.49
CA LEU A 40 -10.02 1.05 -30.39
C LEU A 40 -9.54 1.62 -29.06
N ASN A 41 -8.34 1.20 -28.63
CA ASN A 41 -7.65 1.90 -27.55
C ASN A 41 -6.95 3.13 -28.14
N SER A 42 -7.21 4.30 -27.55
CA SER A 42 -6.51 5.55 -27.83
C SER A 42 -5.56 5.88 -26.68
N GLY A 43 -4.81 6.97 -26.80
CA GLY A 43 -4.05 7.49 -25.67
C GLY A 43 -4.94 7.87 -24.48
N GLU A 44 -6.14 8.40 -24.72
CA GLU A 44 -7.03 8.89 -23.65
C GLU A 44 -7.94 7.83 -23.00
N GLY A 45 -7.97 6.62 -23.56
CA GLY A 45 -8.83 5.55 -23.07
C GLY A 45 -9.32 4.66 -24.20
N VAL A 46 -10.64 4.57 -24.37
CA VAL A 46 -11.28 3.78 -25.43
C VAL A 46 -12.18 4.69 -26.26
N VAL A 47 -11.99 4.67 -27.58
CA VAL A 47 -12.87 5.32 -28.53
C VAL A 47 -13.80 4.26 -29.13
N ILE A 48 -15.10 4.51 -29.03
CA ILE A 48 -16.14 3.68 -29.63
C ILE A 48 -16.89 4.53 -30.64
N GLU A 49 -17.13 3.98 -31.82
CA GLU A 49 -18.06 4.56 -32.77
C GLU A 49 -19.16 3.56 -33.05
N VAL A 50 -20.41 3.96 -32.87
CA VAL A 50 -21.59 3.15 -33.14
C VAL A 50 -22.56 3.86 -34.06
N GLU A 51 -23.03 3.17 -35.09
CA GLU A 51 -24.08 3.61 -35.98
C GLU A 51 -25.21 2.58 -36.04
N GLY A 52 -26.45 3.04 -35.86
CA GLY A 52 -27.62 2.17 -35.87
C GLY A 52 -28.91 2.90 -35.49
N LEU A 53 -29.93 2.14 -35.12
CA LEU A 53 -31.21 2.67 -34.66
C LEU A 53 -31.03 3.43 -33.34
N ASN A 54 -31.70 4.58 -33.20
CA ASN A 54 -31.61 5.38 -31.97
C ASN A 54 -31.94 4.57 -30.71
N SER A 55 -32.96 3.69 -30.77
CA SER A 55 -33.33 2.81 -29.65
C SER A 55 -32.27 1.76 -29.31
N SER A 56 -31.55 1.25 -30.30
CA SER A 56 -30.45 0.29 -30.09
C SER A 56 -29.24 0.98 -29.45
N ILE A 57 -28.95 2.21 -29.86
CA ILE A 57 -27.87 3.03 -29.28
C ILE A 57 -28.19 3.40 -27.83
N GLU A 58 -29.43 3.78 -27.53
CA GLU A 58 -29.87 4.04 -26.15
C GLU A 58 -29.71 2.81 -25.26
N SER A 59 -30.13 1.63 -25.75
CA SER A 59 -29.98 0.36 -25.02
C SER A 59 -28.50 -0.05 -24.84
N PHE A 60 -27.66 0.20 -25.85
CA PHE A 60 -26.22 0.00 -25.78
C PHE A 60 -25.58 0.88 -24.70
N LEU A 61 -25.93 2.17 -24.65
CA LEU A 61 -25.38 3.11 -23.67
C LEU A 61 -25.77 2.78 -22.23
N GLU A 62 -26.99 2.31 -22.02
CA GLU A 62 -27.47 1.84 -20.72
C GLU A 62 -26.69 0.61 -20.26
N GLU A 63 -26.60 -0.41 -21.12
CA GLU A 63 -25.92 -1.66 -20.77
C GLU A 63 -24.39 -1.50 -20.66
N LEU A 64 -23.78 -0.59 -21.44
CA LEU A 64 -22.36 -0.24 -21.33
C LEU A 64 -22.04 0.34 -19.93
N LYS A 65 -22.95 1.12 -19.35
CA LYS A 65 -22.78 1.71 -18.01
C LYS A 65 -23.03 0.69 -16.90
N GLU A 66 -23.99 -0.22 -17.09
CA GLU A 66 -24.38 -1.17 -16.05
C GLU A 66 -23.51 -2.44 -15.99
N LYS A 67 -23.04 -2.94 -17.13
CA LYS A 67 -22.46 -4.30 -17.24
C LYS A 67 -21.01 -4.35 -17.73
N HIS A 68 -20.27 -3.25 -17.59
CA HIS A 68 -18.87 -3.19 -18.01
C HIS A 68 -18.01 -4.28 -17.32
N PRO A 69 -16.83 -4.64 -17.88
CA PRO A 69 -15.98 -5.69 -17.34
C PRO A 69 -15.63 -5.49 -15.85
N PRO A 70 -15.36 -6.57 -15.10
CA PRO A 70 -15.18 -6.51 -13.63
C PRO A 70 -13.90 -5.78 -13.19
N LEU A 71 -12.94 -5.60 -14.09
CA LEU A 71 -11.74 -4.81 -13.87
C LEU A 71 -11.84 -3.39 -14.42
N ALA A 72 -12.91 -3.09 -15.17
CA ALA A 72 -13.08 -1.79 -15.77
C ALA A 72 -13.66 -0.77 -14.76
N ARG A 73 -13.16 0.46 -14.84
CA ARG A 73 -13.75 1.62 -14.17
C ARG A 73 -13.90 2.73 -15.19
N ILE A 74 -15.14 3.15 -15.42
CA ILE A 74 -15.46 4.25 -16.33
C ILE A 74 -15.54 5.54 -15.50
N ASP A 75 -14.64 6.48 -15.77
CA ASP A 75 -14.60 7.76 -15.07
C ASP A 75 -15.38 8.84 -15.84
N ARG A 76 -15.31 8.82 -17.18
CA ARG A 76 -16.02 9.76 -18.07
C ARG A 76 -16.47 9.08 -19.36
N ILE A 77 -17.62 9.49 -19.89
CA ILE A 77 -18.09 9.17 -21.24
C ILE A 77 -18.48 10.48 -21.92
N GLU A 78 -17.78 10.87 -22.97
CA GLU A 78 -18.16 11.99 -23.84
C GLU A 78 -18.87 11.46 -25.08
N LEU A 79 -19.96 12.12 -25.48
CA LEU A 79 -20.78 11.70 -26.60
C LEU A 79 -20.76 12.78 -27.68
N GLN A 80 -20.37 12.40 -28.89
CA GLN A 80 -20.43 13.26 -30.07
C GLN A 80 -21.34 12.63 -31.12
N THR A 81 -22.32 13.38 -31.61
CA THR A 81 -23.13 12.94 -32.77
C THR A 81 -22.37 13.24 -34.05
N LEU A 82 -22.27 12.24 -34.92
CA LEU A 82 -21.58 12.32 -36.22
C LEU A 82 -22.56 12.12 -37.37
N GLU A 83 -22.13 12.48 -38.58
CA GLU A 83 -22.88 12.18 -39.81
C GLU A 83 -22.83 10.68 -40.13
N LEU A 84 -23.95 10.14 -40.59
CA LEU A 84 -24.08 8.72 -40.94
C LEU A 84 -23.08 8.34 -42.04
N GLN A 85 -22.32 7.27 -41.80
CA GLN A 85 -21.36 6.69 -42.74
C GLN A 85 -21.89 5.40 -43.39
N ASN A 86 -23.01 4.83 -42.89
CA ASN A 86 -23.60 3.57 -43.35
C ASN A 86 -22.63 2.40 -43.32
N THR A 87 -21.80 2.32 -42.29
CA THR A 87 -20.99 1.13 -41.99
C THR A 87 -21.88 -0.10 -41.82
N GLN A 88 -21.41 -1.26 -42.27
CA GLN A 88 -22.21 -2.49 -42.21
C GLN A 88 -21.82 -3.42 -41.07
N GLU A 89 -20.59 -3.30 -40.58
CA GLU A 89 -20.03 -4.21 -39.56
C GLU A 89 -19.45 -3.41 -38.39
N PHE A 90 -19.32 -4.07 -37.24
CA PHE A 90 -18.59 -3.56 -36.09
C PHE A 90 -17.24 -4.27 -35.99
N SER A 91 -16.14 -3.55 -35.73
CA SER A 91 -14.80 -4.14 -35.69
C SER A 91 -13.93 -3.61 -34.54
N ILE A 92 -12.95 -4.40 -34.10
CA ILE A 92 -11.89 -3.92 -33.20
C ILE A 92 -10.72 -3.45 -34.06
N VAL A 93 -10.41 -2.15 -34.00
CA VAL A 93 -9.38 -1.53 -34.83
C VAL A 93 -8.06 -1.43 -34.05
N ARG A 94 -6.94 -1.43 -34.77
CA ARG A 94 -5.60 -1.25 -34.18
C ARG A 94 -5.51 0.11 -33.48
N SER A 95 -4.80 0.12 -32.36
CA SER A 95 -4.58 1.32 -31.55
C SER A 95 -3.69 2.34 -32.26
N ASN A 96 -4.01 3.63 -32.08
CA ASN A 96 -3.19 4.74 -32.53
C ASN A 96 -2.26 5.21 -31.41
N ASN A 97 -1.02 5.60 -31.75
CA ASN A 97 -0.07 6.21 -30.82
C ASN A 97 -0.36 7.72 -30.75
N THR A 98 -1.21 8.13 -29.82
CA THR A 98 -1.42 9.54 -29.42
C THR A 98 -0.94 9.75 -27.99
N ASP A 99 -0.90 10.99 -27.50
CA ASP A 99 -0.58 11.29 -26.10
C ASP A 99 -1.45 10.46 -25.14
N VAL A 100 -0.79 9.80 -24.18
CA VAL A 100 -1.40 8.75 -23.36
C VAL A 100 -1.87 9.33 -22.02
N THR A 101 -3.18 9.41 -21.82
CA THR A 101 -3.81 9.71 -20.52
C THR A 101 -4.62 8.52 -19.95
N THR A 102 -4.52 7.33 -20.56
CA THR A 102 -5.24 6.13 -20.08
C THR A 102 -4.66 5.55 -18.79
N MET A 103 -5.53 5.00 -17.93
CA MET A 103 -5.12 4.43 -16.65
C MET A 103 -4.77 2.94 -16.77
N LEU A 104 -3.59 2.58 -16.27
CA LEU A 104 -3.11 1.21 -16.22
C LEU A 104 -3.83 0.41 -15.12
N SER A 105 -4.18 -0.83 -15.43
CA SER A 105 -4.78 -1.75 -14.46
C SER A 105 -3.70 -2.41 -13.59
N PRO A 106 -3.95 -2.62 -12.28
CA PRO A 106 -3.05 -3.39 -11.42
C PRO A 106 -2.99 -4.87 -11.83
N ASP A 107 -2.00 -5.60 -11.31
CA ASP A 107 -1.95 -7.06 -11.43
C ASP A 107 -3.08 -7.72 -10.61
N ILE A 108 -3.84 -8.64 -11.22
CA ILE A 108 -5.01 -9.27 -10.58
C ILE A 108 -4.82 -10.80 -10.48
N SER A 109 -5.31 -11.39 -9.39
CA SER A 109 -5.25 -12.84 -9.18
C SER A 109 -6.08 -13.63 -10.19
N MET A 110 -5.77 -14.92 -10.34
CA MET A 110 -6.51 -15.84 -11.21
C MET A 110 -8.02 -15.84 -10.90
N CYS A 111 -8.85 -15.62 -11.92
CA CYS A 111 -10.30 -15.69 -11.77
C CYS A 111 -10.80 -17.13 -11.66
N GLN A 112 -12.01 -17.31 -11.13
CA GLN A 112 -12.62 -18.63 -10.93
C GLN A 112 -12.73 -19.43 -12.25
N ASP A 113 -13.08 -18.77 -13.35
CA ASP A 113 -13.15 -19.40 -14.67
C ASP A 113 -11.81 -20.04 -15.10
N CYS A 114 -10.69 -19.32 -14.92
CA CYS A 114 -9.37 -19.85 -15.24
C CYS A 114 -8.97 -20.95 -14.27
N ARG A 115 -9.39 -20.86 -13.01
CA ARG A 115 -9.19 -21.94 -12.03
C ARG A 115 -9.92 -23.22 -12.49
N ASP A 116 -11.18 -23.12 -12.88
CA ASP A 116 -11.98 -24.27 -13.33
C ASP A 116 -11.33 -24.93 -14.56
N GLU A 117 -10.88 -24.13 -15.54
CA GLU A 117 -10.16 -24.63 -16.71
C GLU A 117 -8.80 -25.27 -16.36
N MET A 118 -8.10 -24.74 -15.35
CA MET A 118 -6.83 -25.32 -14.88
C MET A 118 -7.05 -26.68 -14.20
N GLN A 119 -8.23 -26.90 -13.62
CA GLN A 119 -8.60 -28.15 -12.94
C GLN A 119 -9.27 -29.18 -13.85
N ASP A 120 -9.74 -28.79 -15.03
CA ASP A 120 -10.40 -29.69 -15.99
C ASP A 120 -9.38 -30.49 -16.82
N PRO A 121 -9.30 -31.83 -16.67
CA PRO A 121 -8.37 -32.68 -17.43
C PRO A 121 -8.61 -32.70 -18.93
N THR A 122 -9.78 -32.27 -19.39
CA THR A 122 -10.12 -32.19 -20.82
C THR A 122 -9.71 -30.86 -21.43
N ASN A 123 -9.41 -29.86 -20.61
CA ASN A 123 -8.98 -28.55 -21.08
C ASN A 123 -7.51 -28.59 -21.51
N ARG A 124 -7.17 -27.96 -22.63
CA ARG A 124 -5.79 -27.87 -23.14
C ARG A 124 -4.82 -27.11 -22.21
N ARG A 125 -5.35 -26.39 -21.22
CA ARG A 125 -4.59 -25.67 -20.18
C ARG A 125 -4.67 -26.35 -18.82
N TYR A 126 -5.07 -27.63 -18.76
CA TYR A 126 -5.04 -28.42 -17.54
C TYR A 126 -3.66 -28.32 -16.86
N LYS A 127 -3.64 -27.85 -15.60
CA LYS A 127 -2.43 -27.62 -14.81
C LYS A 127 -1.39 -26.67 -15.44
N TYR A 128 -1.82 -25.76 -16.31
CA TYR A 128 -0.93 -24.76 -16.92
C TYR A 128 -0.61 -23.58 -15.95
N PRO A 129 0.65 -23.38 -15.54
CA PRO A 129 1.02 -22.45 -14.47
C PRO A 129 0.88 -20.95 -14.83
N PHE A 130 0.60 -20.62 -16.10
CA PHE A 130 0.46 -19.24 -16.58
C PHE A 130 -0.91 -18.94 -17.18
N ILE A 131 -1.93 -19.77 -16.89
CA ILE A 131 -3.29 -19.53 -17.37
C ILE A 131 -3.81 -18.15 -16.91
N ASN A 132 -4.40 -17.42 -17.85
CA ASN A 132 -5.08 -16.15 -17.61
C ASN A 132 -6.16 -15.90 -18.68
N CYS A 133 -6.94 -14.85 -18.48
CA CYS A 133 -7.88 -14.30 -19.45
C CYS A 133 -7.89 -12.76 -19.37
N THR A 134 -8.84 -12.10 -20.04
CA THR A 134 -8.98 -10.64 -19.99
C THR A 134 -9.28 -10.09 -18.59
N ASN A 135 -9.84 -10.93 -17.70
CA ASN A 135 -10.34 -10.54 -16.38
C ASN A 135 -9.36 -10.87 -15.23
N CYS A 136 -8.18 -11.42 -15.52
CA CYS A 136 -7.20 -11.79 -14.49
C CYS A 136 -5.76 -11.81 -15.02
N GLY A 137 -4.81 -12.04 -14.11
CA GLY A 137 -3.41 -12.22 -14.42
C GLY A 137 -2.60 -10.91 -14.44
N PRO A 138 -1.35 -10.97 -14.90
CA PRO A 138 -0.43 -9.83 -14.87
C PRO A 138 -0.87 -8.70 -15.81
N ARG A 139 -0.62 -7.47 -15.38
CA ARG A 139 -0.84 -6.20 -16.10
C ARG A 139 0.37 -5.30 -15.88
N TYR A 140 0.40 -4.56 -14.76
CA TYR A 140 1.49 -3.66 -14.41
C TYR A 140 2.86 -4.37 -14.44
N SER A 141 2.98 -5.54 -13.82
CA SER A 141 4.25 -6.28 -13.77
C SER A 141 4.88 -6.62 -15.13
N ILE A 142 4.10 -6.66 -16.21
CA ILE A 142 4.57 -7.09 -17.54
C ILE A 142 4.51 -6.00 -18.60
N VAL A 143 3.91 -4.85 -18.32
CA VAL A 143 3.77 -3.79 -19.33
C VAL A 143 5.12 -3.10 -19.51
N LYS A 144 5.58 -3.06 -20.77
CA LYS A 144 6.67 -2.20 -21.18
C LYS A 144 6.07 -0.83 -21.44
N GLU A 145 5.25 -0.67 -22.45
CA GLU A 145 4.72 0.65 -22.88
C GLU A 145 3.19 0.66 -23.06
N LEU A 146 2.60 1.86 -23.05
CA LEU A 146 1.21 2.07 -23.47
C LEU A 146 1.15 2.57 -24.93
N PRO A 147 0.08 2.28 -25.70
CA PRO A 147 -1.15 1.57 -25.33
C PRO A 147 -0.95 0.08 -25.01
N TYR A 148 -1.83 -0.48 -24.17
CA TYR A 148 -1.72 -1.87 -23.70
C TYR A 148 -2.01 -2.89 -24.81
N ASP A 149 -0.95 -3.48 -25.35
CA ASP A 149 -0.94 -4.44 -26.45
C ASP A 149 0.21 -5.45 -26.25
N ARG A 150 0.08 -6.69 -26.74
CA ARG A 150 1.02 -7.79 -26.49
C ARG A 150 2.46 -7.40 -26.84
N LYS A 151 2.65 -6.69 -27.96
CA LYS A 151 3.96 -6.19 -28.43
C LYS A 151 4.64 -5.22 -27.45
N ASN A 152 3.87 -4.58 -26.57
CA ASN A 152 4.37 -3.63 -25.58
C ASN A 152 4.41 -4.27 -24.18
N THR A 153 4.52 -5.59 -24.09
CA THR A 153 4.62 -6.33 -22.82
C THR A 153 5.75 -7.36 -22.89
N SER A 154 6.13 -7.96 -21.75
CA SER A 154 7.04 -9.12 -21.76
C SER A 154 6.48 -10.35 -22.48
N MET A 155 5.21 -10.35 -22.88
CA MET A 155 4.63 -11.41 -23.72
C MET A 155 5.00 -11.28 -25.21
N GLN A 156 5.71 -10.22 -25.61
CA GLN A 156 6.17 -10.01 -26.98
C GLN A 156 7.08 -11.13 -27.50
N GLU A 157 7.84 -11.77 -26.61
CA GLU A 157 8.82 -12.82 -26.96
C GLU A 157 8.16 -14.17 -27.24
N PHE A 158 6.86 -14.29 -26.92
CA PHE A 158 6.09 -15.52 -27.01
C PHE A 158 5.12 -15.43 -28.18
N GLU A 159 5.47 -16.00 -29.34
CA GLU A 159 4.58 -16.02 -30.50
C GLU A 159 3.37 -16.95 -30.27
N MET A 160 2.15 -16.45 -30.49
CA MET A 160 0.94 -17.25 -30.26
C MET A 160 0.87 -18.46 -31.21
N CYS A 161 0.67 -19.66 -30.67
CA CYS A 161 0.34 -20.83 -31.48
C CYS A 161 -1.04 -20.67 -32.14
N LEU A 162 -1.31 -21.47 -33.18
CA LEU A 162 -2.56 -21.42 -33.96
C LEU A 162 -3.82 -21.45 -33.07
N GLU A 163 -3.88 -22.30 -32.05
CA GLU A 163 -5.04 -22.39 -31.17
C GLU A 163 -5.21 -21.16 -30.28
N CYS A 164 -4.12 -20.60 -29.74
CA CYS A 164 -4.20 -19.32 -29.02
C CYS A 164 -4.57 -18.17 -29.95
N GLN A 165 -4.11 -18.19 -31.20
CA GLN A 165 -4.44 -17.16 -32.18
C GLN A 165 -5.92 -17.20 -32.57
N LYS A 166 -6.52 -18.39 -32.67
CA LYS A 166 -7.96 -18.59 -32.84
C LYS A 166 -8.75 -18.02 -31.68
N GLU A 167 -8.46 -18.42 -30.44
CA GLU A 167 -9.14 -17.89 -29.25
C GLU A 167 -8.96 -16.36 -29.10
N TYR A 168 -7.78 -15.84 -29.46
CA TYR A 168 -7.52 -14.40 -29.43
C TYR A 168 -8.38 -13.63 -30.43
N GLY A 169 -8.70 -14.23 -31.58
CA GLY A 169 -9.50 -13.63 -32.65
C GLY A 169 -10.99 -13.98 -32.63
N GLU A 170 -11.41 -14.98 -31.86
CA GLU A 170 -12.80 -15.45 -31.77
C GLU A 170 -13.61 -14.60 -30.79
N PRO A 171 -14.59 -13.80 -31.25
CA PRO A 171 -15.28 -12.85 -30.38
C PRO A 171 -16.13 -13.48 -29.28
N THR A 172 -16.55 -14.74 -29.45
CA THR A 172 -17.30 -15.46 -28.42
C THR A 172 -16.40 -16.11 -27.36
N ASP A 173 -15.08 -16.17 -27.60
CA ASP A 173 -14.13 -16.71 -26.64
C ASP A 173 -13.81 -15.69 -25.55
N ARG A 174 -13.69 -16.16 -24.31
CA ARG A 174 -13.32 -15.31 -23.17
C ARG A 174 -11.92 -14.71 -23.25
N ARG A 175 -11.07 -15.26 -24.11
CA ARG A 175 -9.70 -14.81 -24.37
C ARG A 175 -9.60 -13.96 -25.62
N PHE A 176 -10.73 -13.54 -26.20
CA PHE A 176 -10.78 -12.55 -27.26
C PHE A 176 -9.98 -11.30 -26.84
N HIS A 177 -8.95 -10.94 -27.60
CA HIS A 177 -8.00 -9.86 -27.30
C HIS A 177 -7.32 -9.92 -25.91
N ALA A 178 -7.20 -11.09 -25.28
CA ALA A 178 -6.40 -11.27 -24.07
C ALA A 178 -4.91 -11.16 -24.42
N GLN A 179 -4.32 -9.99 -24.20
CA GLN A 179 -2.90 -9.71 -24.53
C GLN A 179 -1.92 -10.74 -23.95
N PRO A 180 -2.07 -11.23 -22.69
CA PRO A 180 -1.16 -12.22 -22.12
C PRO A 180 -1.59 -13.68 -22.35
N ILE A 181 -2.46 -13.95 -23.33
CA ILE A 181 -2.87 -15.32 -23.68
C ILE A 181 -1.66 -16.21 -24.00
N SER A 182 -1.69 -17.43 -23.48
CA SER A 182 -0.70 -18.46 -23.78
C SER A 182 -1.20 -19.87 -23.42
N CYS A 183 -0.41 -20.89 -23.75
CA CYS A 183 -0.58 -22.29 -23.33
C CYS A 183 0.80 -22.98 -23.29
N PHE A 184 0.86 -24.27 -22.96
CA PHE A 184 2.10 -25.06 -22.93
C PHE A 184 2.94 -25.03 -24.22
N HIS A 185 2.34 -24.74 -25.38
CA HIS A 185 3.05 -24.77 -26.67
C HIS A 185 3.76 -23.45 -27.00
N CYS A 186 3.19 -22.31 -26.59
CA CYS A 186 3.67 -20.99 -26.98
C CYS A 186 4.01 -20.07 -25.79
N GLY A 187 3.73 -20.51 -24.57
CA GLY A 187 3.84 -19.69 -23.39
C GLY A 187 5.15 -19.85 -22.64
N PRO A 188 5.25 -19.19 -21.47
CA PRO A 188 6.38 -19.35 -20.58
C PRO A 188 6.49 -20.79 -20.05
N ALA A 189 7.70 -21.16 -19.65
CA ALA A 189 8.03 -22.46 -19.09
C ALA A 189 8.79 -22.31 -17.76
N LEU A 190 8.62 -23.29 -16.88
CA LEU A 190 9.34 -23.39 -15.61
C LEU A 190 10.75 -23.96 -15.85
N ASN A 191 11.71 -23.56 -15.02
CA ASN A 191 13.09 -24.07 -15.10
C ASN A 191 13.26 -25.49 -14.51
N PHE A 192 12.34 -25.95 -13.65
CA PHE A 192 12.25 -27.34 -13.16
C PHE A 192 10.82 -27.66 -12.67
N SER A 193 10.55 -28.90 -12.27
CA SER A 193 9.18 -29.36 -11.97
C SER A 193 8.64 -28.87 -10.62
N ILE A 194 7.30 -28.79 -10.50
CA ILE A 194 6.63 -28.45 -9.24
C ILE A 194 6.86 -29.55 -8.19
N GLU A 195 6.92 -30.82 -8.61
CA GLU A 195 7.18 -31.97 -7.73
C GLU A 195 8.56 -31.87 -7.08
N GLU A 196 9.58 -31.47 -7.83
CA GLU A 196 10.92 -31.22 -7.27
C GLU A 196 10.89 -30.08 -6.25
N PHE A 197 10.18 -28.97 -6.54
CA PHE A 197 10.03 -27.85 -5.60
C PHE A 197 9.37 -28.28 -4.29
N VAL A 198 8.27 -29.03 -4.39
CA VAL A 198 7.53 -29.57 -3.24
C VAL A 198 8.40 -30.50 -2.41
N SER A 199 9.18 -31.38 -3.05
CA SER A 199 10.14 -32.26 -2.35
C SER A 199 11.14 -31.45 -1.54
N TYR A 200 11.72 -30.39 -2.10
CA TYR A 200 12.71 -29.58 -1.38
C TYR A 200 12.10 -28.81 -0.21
N ILE A 201 10.87 -28.30 -0.34
CA ILE A 201 10.17 -27.67 0.79
C ILE A 201 9.93 -28.69 1.92
N ASN A 202 9.47 -29.90 1.58
CA ASN A 202 9.24 -30.97 2.56
C ASN A 202 10.54 -31.44 3.24
N ASP A 203 11.68 -31.36 2.54
CA ASP A 203 13.01 -31.61 3.09
C ASP A 203 13.53 -30.44 3.97
N GLY A 204 12.69 -29.43 4.24
CA GLY A 204 13.02 -28.27 5.08
C GLY A 204 13.97 -27.27 4.42
N LYS A 205 14.11 -27.29 3.08
CA LYS A 205 14.98 -26.34 2.36
C LYS A 205 14.33 -24.97 2.25
N ILE A 206 15.18 -23.95 2.11
CA ILE A 206 14.77 -22.58 1.79
C ILE A 206 14.99 -22.37 0.30
N LEU A 207 13.90 -22.07 -0.42
CA LEU A 207 13.91 -21.86 -1.87
C LEU A 207 13.49 -20.44 -2.21
N ALA A 208 13.60 -20.09 -3.49
CA ALA A 208 12.92 -18.93 -4.03
C ALA A 208 11.84 -19.34 -5.04
N LEU A 209 10.80 -18.52 -5.15
CA LEU A 209 9.69 -18.69 -6.09
C LEU A 209 9.48 -17.41 -6.87
N LYS A 210 9.55 -17.46 -8.20
CA LYS A 210 9.25 -16.30 -9.06
C LYS A 210 7.74 -16.05 -9.10
N GLY A 211 7.31 -14.93 -8.55
CA GLY A 211 5.92 -14.46 -8.52
C GLY A 211 5.56 -13.56 -9.71
N LEU A 212 4.56 -12.68 -9.53
CA LEU A 212 4.21 -11.68 -10.56
C LEU A 212 5.15 -10.47 -10.54
N GLY A 213 5.39 -9.90 -9.35
CA GLY A 213 6.15 -8.66 -9.17
C GLY A 213 7.59 -8.85 -8.67
N GLY A 214 8.04 -10.08 -8.45
CA GLY A 214 9.40 -10.40 -8.04
C GLY A 214 9.52 -11.81 -7.46
N PHE A 215 10.68 -12.13 -6.90
CA PHE A 215 10.91 -13.40 -6.20
C PHE A 215 10.45 -13.34 -4.73
N HIS A 216 9.87 -14.44 -4.26
CA HIS A 216 9.70 -14.72 -2.84
C HIS A 216 10.77 -15.67 -2.34
N ILE A 217 11.20 -15.51 -1.08
CA ILE A 217 11.90 -16.56 -0.34
C ILE A 217 10.85 -17.39 0.38
N VAL A 218 10.95 -18.71 0.24
CA VAL A 218 9.93 -19.68 0.62
C VAL A 218 10.54 -20.79 1.48
N CYS A 219 9.86 -21.12 2.58
CA CYS A 219 10.12 -22.29 3.40
C CYS A 219 8.82 -22.74 4.09
N ASP A 220 8.80 -23.94 4.66
CA ASP A 220 7.68 -24.41 5.49
C ASP A 220 7.48 -23.49 6.71
N ALA A 221 6.27 -22.96 6.89
CA ALA A 221 5.94 -22.04 7.98
C ALA A 221 5.68 -22.74 9.33
N THR A 222 5.63 -24.08 9.34
CA THR A 222 5.47 -24.92 10.53
C THR A 222 6.82 -25.47 11.03
N ASN A 223 7.86 -25.38 10.22
CA ASN A 223 9.20 -25.87 10.55
C ASN A 223 10.05 -24.80 11.26
N ASP A 224 10.20 -24.94 12.58
CA ASP A 224 10.98 -24.01 13.41
C ASP A 224 12.43 -23.82 12.92
N GLN A 225 13.10 -24.89 12.48
CA GLN A 225 14.49 -24.82 12.03
C GLN A 225 14.62 -23.99 10.75
N ALA A 226 13.77 -24.25 9.76
CA ALA A 226 13.79 -23.54 8.49
C ALA A 226 13.48 -22.04 8.68
N VAL A 227 12.47 -21.72 9.51
CA VAL A 227 12.13 -20.32 9.84
C VAL A 227 13.27 -19.64 10.60
N GLN A 228 13.92 -20.33 11.54
CA GLN A 228 15.05 -19.78 12.27
C GLN A 228 16.27 -19.50 11.37
N GLU A 229 16.59 -20.42 10.46
CA GLU A 229 17.66 -20.25 9.46
C GLU A 229 17.34 -19.06 8.54
N LEU A 230 16.11 -18.95 8.05
CA LEU A 230 15.68 -17.81 7.24
C LEU A 230 15.85 -16.48 7.97
N ARG A 231 15.48 -16.39 9.26
CA ARG A 231 15.67 -15.16 10.06
C ARG A 231 17.13 -14.77 10.20
N LYS A 232 18.01 -15.74 10.44
CA LYS A 232 19.46 -15.51 10.53
C LYS A 232 20.01 -14.97 9.22
N HIS A 233 19.65 -15.58 8.09
CA HIS A 233 20.13 -15.15 6.78
C HIS A 233 19.57 -13.78 6.34
N LYS A 234 18.31 -13.47 6.65
CA LYS A 234 17.71 -12.15 6.35
C LYS A 234 18.08 -11.04 7.33
N ASN A 235 18.85 -11.33 8.40
CA ASN A 235 19.08 -10.42 9.52
C ASN A 235 17.76 -9.79 10.05
N ARG A 236 16.73 -10.63 10.19
CA ARG A 236 15.36 -10.22 10.51
C ARG A 236 14.89 -10.96 11.76
N PRO A 237 15.26 -10.49 12.97
CA PRO A 237 15.05 -11.26 14.20
C PRO A 237 13.58 -11.38 14.60
N THR A 238 12.80 -10.29 14.54
CA THR A 238 11.39 -10.31 15.01
C THR A 238 10.36 -9.82 14.01
N LYS A 239 10.74 -9.03 12.99
CA LYS A 239 9.77 -8.54 11.97
C LYS A 239 8.96 -9.72 11.38
N PRO A 240 7.61 -9.70 11.45
CA PRO A 240 6.77 -10.86 11.13
C PRO A 240 6.90 -11.31 9.69
N PHE A 241 6.86 -12.61 9.42
CA PHE A 241 6.76 -13.14 8.06
C PHE A 241 5.30 -13.27 7.62
N ALA A 242 5.04 -13.03 6.34
CA ALA A 242 3.77 -13.35 5.72
C ALA A 242 3.73 -14.83 5.34
N VAL A 243 2.56 -15.45 5.50
CA VAL A 243 2.34 -16.87 5.30
C VAL A 243 1.25 -17.08 4.26
N MET A 244 1.56 -17.83 3.21
CA MET A 244 0.63 -18.21 2.17
C MET A 244 -0.01 -19.56 2.49
N PHE A 245 -1.33 -19.62 2.39
CA PHE A 245 -2.13 -20.81 2.65
C PHE A 245 -2.80 -21.30 1.37
N LYS A 246 -3.17 -22.58 1.34
CA LYS A 246 -3.87 -23.17 0.17
C LYS A 246 -5.29 -22.63 -0.01
N ASP A 247 -6.02 -22.45 1.09
CA ASP A 247 -7.42 -22.06 1.11
C ASP A 247 -7.77 -21.34 2.43
N ILE A 248 -8.98 -20.78 2.49
CA ILE A 248 -9.45 -20.01 3.64
C ILE A 248 -9.66 -20.89 4.88
N GLU A 249 -10.01 -22.16 4.70
CA GLU A 249 -10.23 -23.09 5.81
C GLU A 249 -8.91 -23.39 6.55
N ALA A 250 -7.81 -23.51 5.80
CA ALA A 250 -6.47 -23.63 6.38
C ALA A 250 -6.09 -22.39 7.22
N ILE A 251 -6.51 -21.18 6.80
CA ILE A 251 -6.31 -19.95 7.58
C ILE A 251 -7.16 -19.97 8.85
N LYS A 252 -8.45 -20.34 8.75
CA LYS A 252 -9.37 -20.44 9.90
C LYS A 252 -8.89 -21.41 10.96
N ASN A 253 -8.10 -22.43 10.59
CA ASN A 253 -7.50 -23.34 11.57
C ASN A 253 -6.43 -22.68 12.45
N VAL A 254 -5.76 -21.61 11.97
CA VAL A 254 -4.62 -20.98 12.66
C VAL A 254 -4.88 -19.55 13.13
N ALA A 255 -5.92 -18.89 12.64
CA ALA A 255 -6.25 -17.49 12.93
C ALA A 255 -7.75 -17.28 13.16
N TYR A 256 -8.10 -16.17 13.80
CA TYR A 256 -9.45 -15.64 13.89
C TYR A 256 -9.68 -14.67 12.73
N LEU A 257 -10.78 -14.85 12.00
CA LEU A 257 -11.18 -14.01 10.86
C LEU A 257 -12.54 -13.36 11.17
N SER A 258 -12.66 -12.06 10.90
CA SER A 258 -13.94 -11.39 10.73
C SER A 258 -14.49 -11.61 9.32
N GLU A 259 -15.77 -11.26 9.08
CA GLU A 259 -16.34 -11.29 7.72
C GLU A 259 -15.53 -10.41 6.76
N LYS A 260 -15.08 -9.24 7.23
CA LYS A 260 -14.24 -8.34 6.44
C LYS A 260 -12.86 -8.94 6.14
N ASP A 261 -12.26 -9.67 7.08
CA ASP A 261 -10.99 -10.38 6.82
C ASP A 261 -11.17 -11.41 5.70
N GLU A 262 -12.27 -12.18 5.72
CA GLU A 262 -12.57 -13.17 4.68
C GLU A 262 -12.78 -12.51 3.31
N GLU A 263 -13.51 -11.41 3.25
CA GLU A 263 -13.71 -10.61 2.03
C GLU A 263 -12.38 -10.16 1.43
N LEU A 264 -11.48 -9.60 2.25
CA LEU A 264 -10.16 -9.12 1.82
C LEU A 264 -9.26 -10.27 1.35
N ILE A 265 -9.26 -11.40 2.06
CA ILE A 265 -8.46 -12.58 1.71
C ILE A 265 -8.94 -13.22 0.39
N LEU A 266 -10.26 -13.21 0.15
CA LEU A 266 -10.90 -13.77 -1.04
C LEU A 266 -10.93 -12.81 -2.23
N SER A 267 -10.57 -11.55 -2.01
CA SER A 267 -10.62 -10.50 -3.03
C SER A 267 -9.76 -10.84 -4.24
N LYS A 268 -10.05 -10.19 -5.37
CA LYS A 268 -9.28 -10.37 -6.62
C LYS A 268 -7.85 -9.85 -6.48
N GLU A 269 -7.60 -8.93 -5.56
CA GLU A 269 -6.29 -8.36 -5.23
C GLU A 269 -5.41 -9.33 -4.45
N ARG A 270 -5.99 -10.26 -3.66
CA ARG A 270 -5.27 -11.23 -2.82
C ARG A 270 -4.13 -10.60 -1.99
N PRO A 271 -4.39 -9.57 -1.17
CA PRO A 271 -3.37 -8.98 -0.32
C PRO A 271 -2.97 -9.90 0.83
N ILE A 272 -1.86 -9.55 1.48
CA ILE A 272 -1.54 -10.01 2.83
C ILE A 272 -2.48 -9.31 3.81
N VAL A 273 -3.30 -10.08 4.52
CA VAL A 273 -4.23 -9.58 5.53
C VAL A 273 -3.66 -9.86 6.91
N ILE A 274 -3.53 -8.82 7.73
CA ILE A 274 -3.05 -8.95 9.12
C ILE A 274 -4.21 -9.38 10.01
N VAL A 275 -4.12 -10.59 10.55
CA VAL A 275 -5.18 -11.21 11.37
C VAL A 275 -4.63 -11.68 12.71
N ARG A 276 -5.52 -11.93 13.67
CA ARG A 276 -5.14 -12.43 15.00
C ARG A 276 -4.90 -13.93 14.95
N LYS A 277 -3.72 -14.37 15.38
CA LYS A 277 -3.33 -15.78 15.46
C LYS A 277 -4.04 -16.46 16.63
N LYS A 278 -4.44 -17.73 16.46
CA LYS A 278 -4.92 -18.58 17.54
C LYS A 278 -3.76 -19.01 18.43
N GLU A 279 -4.02 -19.18 19.73
CA GLU A 279 -3.00 -19.61 20.70
C GLU A 279 -2.40 -20.98 20.34
N ASN A 280 -3.24 -21.92 19.90
CA ASN A 280 -2.85 -23.27 19.49
C ASN A 280 -2.57 -23.38 17.98
N SER A 281 -2.04 -22.33 17.36
CA SER A 281 -1.67 -22.33 15.94
C SER A 281 -0.57 -23.37 15.66
N SER A 282 -0.67 -24.08 14.53
CA SER A 282 0.38 -24.98 14.04
C SER A 282 1.58 -24.27 13.40
N LEU A 283 1.50 -22.95 13.23
CA LEU A 283 2.61 -22.15 12.70
C LEU A 283 3.73 -22.07 13.72
N SER A 284 4.97 -22.02 13.22
CA SER A 284 6.13 -21.75 14.05
C SER A 284 5.92 -20.47 14.86
N SER A 285 6.28 -20.52 16.15
CA SER A 285 6.27 -19.33 17.01
C SER A 285 7.20 -18.22 16.49
N LEU A 286 8.19 -18.61 15.67
CA LEU A 286 9.14 -17.71 15.03
C LEU A 286 8.55 -16.99 13.81
N ILE A 287 7.35 -17.28 13.33
CA ILE A 287 6.73 -16.51 12.23
C ILE A 287 6.51 -15.06 12.64
N ALA A 288 6.01 -14.83 13.85
CA ALA A 288 5.73 -13.51 14.39
C ALA A 288 6.02 -13.50 15.92
N PRO A 289 7.30 -13.37 16.32
CA PRO A 289 7.69 -13.37 17.72
C PRO A 289 7.06 -12.19 18.48
N TYR A 290 6.74 -12.43 19.76
CA TYR A 290 6.23 -11.44 20.73
C TYR A 290 4.85 -10.84 20.45
N ILE A 291 4.36 -10.88 19.22
CA ILE A 291 3.03 -10.38 18.82
C ILE A 291 2.02 -11.52 18.64
N ASP A 292 0.73 -11.20 18.64
CA ASP A 292 -0.37 -12.16 18.41
C ASP A 292 -1.02 -12.02 17.02
N ARG A 293 -0.39 -11.26 16.12
CA ARG A 293 -0.85 -11.07 14.74
C ARG A 293 0.05 -11.79 13.73
N VAL A 294 -0.54 -12.18 12.61
CA VAL A 294 0.16 -12.83 11.49
C VAL A 294 -0.42 -12.32 10.17
N GLY A 295 0.45 -12.11 9.17
CA GLY A 295 0.03 -11.78 7.81
C GLY A 295 -0.30 -13.06 7.05
N VAL A 296 -1.55 -13.21 6.61
CA VAL A 296 -2.05 -14.38 5.89
C VAL A 296 -2.56 -13.98 4.51
N PHE A 297 -2.41 -14.87 3.54
CA PHE A 297 -2.96 -14.66 2.19
C PHE A 297 -3.07 -15.97 1.43
N LEU A 298 -3.77 -15.89 0.30
CA LEU A 298 -4.07 -17.02 -0.58
C LEU A 298 -3.26 -16.95 -1.88
N PRO A 299 -3.17 -18.07 -2.62
CA PRO A 299 -2.43 -18.13 -3.87
C PRO A 299 -3.06 -17.16 -4.87
N TYR A 300 -2.24 -16.32 -5.47
CA TYR A 300 -2.72 -15.31 -6.42
C TYR A 300 -2.32 -15.61 -7.87
N THR A 301 -1.40 -16.54 -8.11
CA THR A 301 -1.10 -17.05 -9.47
C THR A 301 -1.43 -18.53 -9.59
N PRO A 302 -1.62 -19.03 -10.83
CA PRO A 302 -1.83 -20.46 -11.05
C PRO A 302 -0.65 -21.30 -10.53
N LEU A 303 0.59 -20.82 -10.69
CA LEU A 303 1.78 -21.48 -10.15
C LEU A 303 1.71 -21.68 -8.62
N HIS A 304 1.35 -20.64 -7.86
CA HIS A 304 1.22 -20.77 -6.40
C HIS A 304 0.14 -21.79 -6.02
N GLU A 305 -0.98 -21.78 -6.74
CA GLU A 305 -2.09 -22.70 -6.47
C GLU A 305 -1.67 -24.16 -6.73
N LEU A 306 -1.00 -24.43 -7.84
CA LEU A 306 -0.48 -25.77 -8.18
C LEU A 306 0.56 -26.29 -7.18
N ILE A 307 1.39 -25.40 -6.62
CA ILE A 307 2.35 -25.74 -5.57
C ILE A 307 1.62 -26.10 -4.28
N LEU A 308 0.70 -25.24 -3.83
CA LEU A 308 0.00 -25.40 -2.55
C LEU A 308 -1.05 -26.52 -2.55
N GLU A 309 -1.53 -26.95 -3.72
CA GLU A 309 -2.30 -28.19 -3.85
C GLU A 309 -1.50 -29.45 -3.48
N LYS A 310 -0.18 -29.41 -3.68
CA LYS A 310 0.72 -30.54 -3.45
C LYS A 310 1.44 -30.46 -2.10
N LEU A 311 1.33 -29.35 -1.39
CA LEU A 311 1.89 -29.17 -0.05
C LEU A 311 0.82 -29.41 1.01
N GLU A 312 1.21 -30.09 2.09
CA GLU A 312 0.35 -30.30 3.26
C GLU A 312 0.42 -29.16 4.27
N HIS A 313 1.40 -28.26 4.13
CA HIS A 313 1.72 -27.21 5.09
C HIS A 313 1.74 -25.83 4.41
N PRO A 314 1.37 -24.76 5.13
CA PRO A 314 1.51 -23.40 4.62
C PRO A 314 2.99 -23.00 4.51
N ILE A 315 3.26 -22.05 3.62
CA ILE A 315 4.63 -21.60 3.36
C ILE A 315 4.83 -20.15 3.80
N VAL A 316 6.02 -19.84 4.32
CA VAL A 316 6.49 -18.46 4.39
C VAL A 316 6.64 -17.96 2.96
N ALA A 317 6.15 -16.75 2.69
CA ALA A 317 6.37 -16.07 1.42
C ALA A 317 6.73 -14.61 1.73
N THR A 318 8.03 -14.34 1.83
CA THR A 318 8.56 -12.98 2.04
C THR A 318 9.28 -12.53 0.77
N SER A 319 9.32 -11.22 0.51
CA SER A 319 10.12 -10.64 -0.57
C SER A 319 11.57 -11.16 -0.56
N ALA A 320 12.11 -11.47 -1.74
CA ALA A 320 13.50 -11.83 -1.93
C ALA A 320 14.35 -10.57 -2.11
N ASN A 321 14.94 -10.12 -1.01
CA ASN A 321 15.76 -8.91 -0.92
C ASN A 321 16.66 -8.98 0.32
N LEU A 322 17.74 -8.20 0.33
CA LEU A 322 18.59 -7.98 1.49
C LEU A 322 18.09 -6.75 2.26
N GLY A 323 17.58 -6.93 3.49
CA GLY A 323 17.14 -5.81 4.33
C GLY A 323 16.01 -4.97 3.69
N ASP A 324 16.30 -3.69 3.44
CA ASP A 324 15.39 -2.69 2.87
C ASP A 324 15.59 -2.47 1.35
N GLU A 325 16.38 -3.33 0.69
CA GLU A 325 16.53 -3.30 -0.77
C GLU A 325 15.21 -3.66 -1.50
N PRO A 326 15.04 -3.23 -2.76
CA PRO A 326 13.90 -3.62 -3.58
C PRO A 326 13.82 -5.14 -3.80
N ILE A 327 12.62 -5.62 -4.11
CA ILE A 327 12.41 -7.02 -4.47
C ILE A 327 13.17 -7.37 -5.75
N ILE A 328 13.91 -8.47 -5.73
CA ILE A 328 14.70 -8.94 -6.87
C ILE A 328 13.74 -9.55 -7.92
N THR A 329 13.96 -9.21 -9.19
CA THR A 329 13.19 -9.73 -10.34
C THR A 329 14.01 -10.62 -11.27
N ASP A 330 15.35 -10.52 -11.21
CA ASP A 330 16.30 -11.28 -12.00
C ASP A 330 16.90 -12.47 -11.23
N GLU A 331 17.10 -13.59 -11.93
CA GLU A 331 17.58 -14.83 -11.30
C GLU A 331 19.09 -14.81 -11.04
N GLU A 332 19.90 -14.16 -11.88
CA GLU A 332 21.35 -14.05 -11.65
C GLU A 332 21.63 -13.14 -10.46
N GLU A 333 20.92 -12.02 -10.34
CA GLU A 333 20.99 -11.14 -9.19
C GLU A 333 20.57 -11.86 -7.89
N LEU A 334 19.54 -12.70 -7.98
CA LEU A 334 19.01 -13.47 -6.85
C LEU A 334 20.09 -14.35 -6.21
N TYR A 335 20.79 -15.18 -6.98
CA TYR A 335 21.84 -16.04 -6.46
C TYR A 335 23.07 -15.26 -5.98
N LYS A 336 23.35 -14.10 -6.60
CA LYS A 336 24.45 -13.22 -6.17
C LYS A 336 24.19 -12.62 -4.80
N LYS A 337 22.96 -12.14 -4.54
CA LYS A 337 22.58 -11.46 -3.29
C LYS A 337 22.15 -12.43 -2.19
N LEU A 338 21.54 -13.57 -2.54
CA LEU A 338 20.98 -14.53 -1.59
C LEU A 338 21.60 -15.93 -1.77
N PRO A 339 22.91 -16.11 -1.50
CA PRO A 339 23.62 -17.37 -1.76
C PRO A 339 23.20 -18.54 -0.84
N PHE A 340 22.39 -18.28 0.19
CA PHE A 340 21.87 -19.32 1.09
C PHE A 340 20.66 -20.07 0.51
N LEU A 341 20.08 -19.59 -0.59
CA LEU A 341 18.96 -20.24 -1.25
C LEU A 341 19.42 -21.59 -1.82
N TYR A 342 18.63 -22.63 -1.60
CA TYR A 342 18.91 -23.95 -2.16
C TYR A 342 18.71 -23.96 -3.68
N LYS A 343 17.58 -23.40 -4.16
CA LYS A 343 17.24 -23.27 -5.57
C LYS A 343 16.09 -22.27 -5.76
N ALA A 344 15.93 -21.72 -6.96
CA ALA A 344 14.82 -20.83 -7.32
C ALA A 344 13.92 -21.48 -8.40
N LEU A 345 12.65 -21.71 -8.08
CA LEU A 345 11.64 -22.07 -9.10
C LEU A 345 11.27 -20.80 -9.87
N SER A 346 11.71 -20.76 -11.12
CA SER A 346 11.69 -19.56 -11.98
C SER A 346 11.00 -19.86 -13.31
N HIS A 347 10.82 -18.83 -14.11
CA HIS A 347 10.25 -18.90 -15.44
C HIS A 347 10.81 -17.83 -16.37
N ASN A 348 10.76 -18.12 -17.67
CA ASN A 348 11.30 -17.26 -18.73
C ASN A 348 10.40 -16.06 -19.10
N ARG A 349 9.26 -15.84 -18.45
CA ARG A 349 8.56 -14.54 -18.55
C ARG A 349 9.27 -13.49 -17.69
N GLU A 350 9.76 -12.43 -18.34
CA GLU A 350 10.34 -11.26 -17.68
C GLU A 350 9.31 -10.53 -16.80
N ILE A 351 9.75 -10.08 -15.63
CA ILE A 351 9.04 -9.15 -14.75
C ILE A 351 9.62 -7.77 -15.04
N VAL A 352 8.87 -6.94 -15.76
CA VAL A 352 9.32 -5.63 -16.24
C VAL A 352 9.31 -4.62 -15.09
N ASN A 353 8.22 -4.60 -14.33
CA ASN A 353 8.02 -3.68 -13.23
C ASN A 353 7.89 -4.49 -11.94
N ALA A 354 8.85 -4.29 -11.03
CA ALA A 354 8.80 -4.92 -9.72
C ALA A 354 7.59 -4.42 -8.92
N CYS A 355 7.02 -5.28 -8.09
CA CYS A 355 5.85 -4.95 -7.28
C CYS A 355 5.76 -5.88 -6.07
N ASP A 356 5.88 -5.33 -4.87
CA ASP A 356 5.67 -6.05 -3.61
C ASP A 356 4.22 -6.50 -3.43
N ASP A 357 3.99 -7.45 -2.53
CA ASP A 357 2.64 -7.79 -2.08
C ASP A 357 2.06 -6.66 -1.20
N SER A 358 0.81 -6.28 -1.48
CA SER A 358 0.07 -5.34 -0.63
C SER A 358 -0.22 -5.94 0.73
N VAL A 359 -0.26 -5.08 1.75
CA VAL A 359 -0.56 -5.46 3.14
C VAL A 359 -1.71 -4.61 3.64
N VAL A 360 -2.77 -5.26 4.11
CA VAL A 360 -4.00 -4.61 4.60
C VAL A 360 -4.42 -5.21 5.95
N CYS A 361 -5.29 -4.49 6.65
CA CYS A 361 -5.96 -4.97 7.85
C CYS A 361 -7.42 -4.53 7.84
N SER A 362 -8.32 -5.31 8.44
CA SER A 362 -9.69 -4.89 8.70
C SER A 362 -9.76 -3.92 9.89
N ILE A 363 -10.62 -2.92 9.80
CA ILE A 363 -11.02 -2.01 10.88
C ILE A 363 -12.54 -1.95 10.85
N GLU A 364 -13.20 -2.72 11.74
CA GLU A 364 -14.63 -3.00 11.63
C GLU A 364 -14.99 -3.48 10.20
N GLU A 365 -15.97 -2.84 9.53
CA GLU A 365 -16.39 -3.13 8.15
C GLU A 365 -15.52 -2.43 7.08
N LYS A 366 -14.51 -1.65 7.48
CA LYS A 366 -13.62 -0.92 6.59
C LYS A 366 -12.28 -1.64 6.45
N GLN A 367 -11.54 -1.32 5.41
CA GLN A 367 -10.15 -1.75 5.25
C GLN A 367 -9.20 -0.60 5.63
N MET A 368 -8.03 -0.94 6.14
CA MET A 368 -6.89 -0.06 6.33
C MET A 368 -5.70 -0.62 5.55
N VAL A 369 -5.13 0.20 4.67
CA VAL A 369 -3.97 -0.20 3.86
C VAL A 369 -2.70 0.17 4.64
N LEU A 370 -1.80 -0.80 4.81
CA LEU A 370 -0.50 -0.61 5.46
C LEU A 370 0.62 -0.53 4.43
N ARG A 371 0.47 -1.24 3.31
CA ARG A 371 1.35 -1.19 2.15
C ARG A 371 0.50 -1.31 0.89
N ASP A 372 0.61 -0.29 0.05
CA ASP A 372 -0.13 -0.21 -1.20
C ASP A 372 0.76 -0.63 -2.38
N ALA A 373 0.53 -1.81 -2.93
CA ALA A 373 1.39 -2.45 -3.93
C ALA A 373 0.56 -3.36 -4.85
N ARG A 374 0.95 -4.63 -5.08
CA ARG A 374 0.28 -5.57 -5.99
C ARG A 374 -1.23 -5.67 -5.68
N GLY A 375 -2.04 -5.69 -6.73
CA GLY A 375 -3.49 -5.79 -6.64
C GLY A 375 -4.20 -4.43 -6.59
N PHE A 376 -3.57 -3.42 -5.97
CA PHE A 376 -4.16 -2.10 -5.80
C PHE A 376 -3.51 -1.04 -6.69
N THR A 377 -2.19 -1.10 -6.87
CA THR A 377 -1.40 -0.09 -7.60
C THR A 377 -0.91 -0.61 -8.97
N PRO A 378 -0.65 0.28 -9.94
CA PRO A 378 -0.82 1.74 -9.91
C PRO A 378 -2.27 2.15 -9.69
N GLN A 379 -2.50 3.06 -8.74
CA GLN A 379 -3.84 3.42 -8.30
C GLN A 379 -4.18 4.82 -8.84
N SER A 380 -5.30 4.92 -9.53
CA SER A 380 -5.76 6.20 -10.11
C SER A 380 -6.93 6.79 -9.34
N PHE A 381 -6.83 8.08 -9.06
CA PHE A 381 -7.86 8.90 -8.42
C PHE A 381 -8.35 9.96 -9.38
N HIS A 382 -9.66 10.09 -9.49
CA HIS A 382 -10.29 11.18 -10.21
C HIS A 382 -10.55 12.34 -9.24
N GLN A 383 -10.09 13.52 -9.64
CA GLN A 383 -10.23 14.77 -8.90
C GLN A 383 -11.35 15.63 -9.51
N LYS A 384 -11.98 16.47 -8.69
CA LYS A 384 -13.04 17.38 -9.17
C LYS A 384 -12.51 18.47 -10.11
N HIS A 385 -11.22 18.77 -10.03
CA HIS A 385 -10.59 19.86 -10.75
C HIS A 385 -9.58 19.33 -11.76
N THR A 386 -9.47 20.04 -12.88
CA THR A 386 -8.50 19.77 -13.92
C THR A 386 -7.35 20.77 -13.81
N SER A 387 -6.12 20.27 -13.75
CA SER A 387 -4.90 21.06 -13.83
C SER A 387 -4.35 21.03 -15.25
N ALA A 388 -4.00 22.20 -15.78
CA ALA A 388 -3.25 22.30 -17.02
C ALA A 388 -1.76 21.93 -16.84
N LYS A 389 -1.27 21.97 -15.59
CA LYS A 389 0.11 21.62 -15.23
C LYS A 389 0.23 20.14 -14.84
N LYS A 390 1.32 19.52 -15.27
CA LYS A 390 1.79 18.19 -14.88
C LYS A 390 2.58 18.29 -13.57
N ILE A 391 2.13 17.59 -12.53
CA ILE A 391 2.69 17.63 -11.18
C ILE A 391 3.32 16.27 -10.85
N LEU A 392 4.57 16.27 -10.39
CA LEU A 392 5.26 15.10 -9.85
C LEU A 392 5.48 15.29 -8.34
N ALA A 393 4.82 14.48 -7.53
CA ALA A 393 5.04 14.43 -6.10
C ALA A 393 5.95 13.24 -5.74
N LEU A 394 7.01 13.51 -4.98
CA LEU A 394 8.10 12.55 -4.72
C LEU A 394 7.92 11.75 -3.43
N GLY A 395 6.95 12.12 -2.59
CA GLY A 395 6.66 11.43 -1.34
C GLY A 395 7.64 11.76 -0.21
N GLY A 396 7.69 10.84 0.76
CA GLY A 396 8.63 10.85 1.88
C GLY A 396 9.83 9.93 1.63
N HIS A 397 10.61 9.70 2.68
CA HIS A 397 11.81 8.85 2.66
C HIS A 397 11.53 7.40 3.05
N GLN A 398 10.62 7.20 4.00
CA GLN A 398 10.17 5.87 4.42
C GLN A 398 8.95 5.45 3.61
N LYS A 399 8.82 4.15 3.36
CA LYS A 399 7.71 3.51 2.64
C LYS A 399 7.32 4.26 1.35
N SER A 400 8.32 4.80 0.66
CA SER A 400 8.19 5.81 -0.37
C SER A 400 7.29 5.37 -1.52
N THR A 401 6.60 6.33 -2.09
CA THR A 401 5.77 6.25 -3.30
C THR A 401 5.91 7.56 -4.05
N ILE A 402 5.63 7.55 -5.35
CA ILE A 402 5.49 8.78 -6.15
C ILE A 402 4.05 8.92 -6.63
N THR A 403 3.61 10.16 -6.85
CA THR A 403 2.31 10.44 -7.46
C THR A 403 2.48 11.37 -8.65
N LEU A 404 1.97 10.96 -9.81
CA LEU A 404 1.81 11.83 -10.98
C LEU A 404 0.41 12.45 -10.96
N ALA A 405 0.31 13.76 -11.16
CA ALA A 405 -0.95 14.46 -11.34
C ALA A 405 -0.95 15.18 -12.69
N PHE A 406 -2.00 14.97 -13.48
CA PHE A 406 -2.21 15.68 -14.74
C PHE A 406 -3.69 15.68 -15.06
N GLU A 407 -4.16 16.75 -15.70
CA GLU A 407 -5.60 16.96 -15.90
C GLU A 407 -6.35 16.82 -14.56
N ASN A 408 -7.35 15.97 -14.49
CA ASN A 408 -8.15 15.65 -13.30
C ASN A 408 -7.76 14.29 -12.69
N HIS A 409 -6.56 13.79 -12.96
CA HIS A 409 -6.11 12.48 -12.52
C HIS A 409 -4.90 12.57 -11.59
N MET A 410 -4.88 11.72 -10.57
CA MET A 410 -3.69 11.42 -9.78
C MET A 410 -3.40 9.93 -9.85
N ILE A 411 -2.15 9.57 -10.10
CA ILE A 411 -1.70 8.19 -10.26
C ILE A 411 -0.61 7.91 -9.24
N LEU A 412 -0.96 7.13 -8.23
CA LEU A 412 -0.07 6.67 -7.17
C LEU A 412 0.71 5.43 -7.63
N SER A 413 2.02 5.45 -7.47
CA SER A 413 2.88 4.30 -7.76
C SER A 413 2.71 3.18 -6.73
N PRO A 414 3.09 1.94 -7.07
CA PRO A 414 3.35 0.93 -6.06
C PRO A 414 4.38 1.38 -5.02
N HIS A 415 4.33 0.73 -3.86
CA HIS A 415 5.34 0.83 -2.81
C HIS A 415 6.76 0.64 -3.36
N ILE A 416 7.63 1.60 -3.05
CA ILE A 416 9.05 1.58 -3.43
C ILE A 416 9.91 1.03 -2.28
N GLY A 417 9.59 1.39 -1.03
CA GLY A 417 10.34 0.99 0.16
C GLY A 417 11.02 2.18 0.86
N ASP A 418 11.94 1.87 1.78
CA ASP A 418 12.70 2.88 2.51
C ASP A 418 13.96 3.27 1.72
N LEU A 419 14.21 4.57 1.52
CA LEU A 419 15.28 5.07 0.66
C LEU A 419 16.63 5.15 1.39
N ASN A 420 16.98 4.12 2.16
CA ASN A 420 18.15 4.09 3.04
C ASN A 420 19.43 3.57 2.36
N SER A 421 19.33 3.01 1.16
CA SER A 421 20.48 2.49 0.39
C SER A 421 20.52 3.04 -1.02
N LEU A 422 21.67 2.91 -1.67
CA LEU A 422 21.84 3.29 -3.07
C LEU A 422 20.92 2.46 -3.97
N GLU A 423 20.81 1.16 -3.74
CA GLU A 423 19.97 0.24 -4.50
C GLU A 423 18.47 0.60 -4.39
N ALA A 424 18.03 1.01 -3.19
CA ALA A 424 16.66 1.48 -2.98
C ALA A 424 16.40 2.80 -3.70
N PHE A 425 17.37 3.72 -3.69
CA PHE A 425 17.26 4.99 -4.40
C PHE A 425 17.33 4.81 -5.93
N GLU A 426 18.16 3.90 -6.44
CA GLU A 426 18.17 3.52 -7.85
C GLU A 426 16.83 2.91 -8.27
N TYR A 427 16.19 2.11 -7.41
CA TYR A 427 14.84 1.61 -7.67
C TYR A 427 13.79 2.72 -7.69
N PHE A 428 13.90 3.70 -6.80
CA PHE A 428 13.08 4.91 -6.85
C PHE A 428 13.21 5.62 -8.20
N LEU A 429 14.43 5.84 -8.68
CA LEU A 429 14.68 6.46 -10.00
C LEU A 429 14.12 5.62 -11.15
N ARG A 430 14.30 4.29 -11.13
CA ARG A 430 13.71 3.39 -12.14
C ARG A 430 12.19 3.45 -12.14
N THR A 431 11.56 3.53 -10.97
CA THR A 431 10.10 3.69 -10.85
C THR A 431 9.66 5.03 -11.42
N LEU A 432 10.39 6.11 -11.11
CA LEU A 432 10.14 7.42 -11.69
C LEU A 432 10.22 7.40 -13.23
N ASP A 433 11.30 6.85 -13.78
CA ASP A 433 11.48 6.74 -15.24
C ASP A 433 10.41 5.87 -15.89
N THR A 434 10.00 4.79 -15.22
CA THR A 434 8.91 3.92 -15.66
C THR A 434 7.61 4.69 -15.78
N PHE A 435 7.24 5.46 -14.75
CA PHE A 435 6.00 6.23 -14.75
C PHE A 435 6.05 7.40 -15.73
N LYS A 436 7.19 8.10 -15.84
CA LYS A 436 7.40 9.13 -16.88
C LYS A 436 7.19 8.56 -18.28
N ARG A 437 7.76 7.40 -18.55
CA ARG A 437 7.68 6.70 -19.85
C ARG A 437 6.28 6.15 -20.14
N LEU A 438 5.62 5.54 -19.17
CA LEU A 438 4.27 4.99 -19.35
C LEU A 438 3.23 6.06 -19.69
N TYR A 439 3.35 7.26 -19.09
CA TYR A 439 2.37 8.34 -19.22
C TYR A 439 2.83 9.51 -20.11
N ASN A 440 3.95 9.37 -20.83
CA ASN A 440 4.56 10.46 -21.61
C ASN A 440 4.62 11.77 -20.80
N PHE A 441 5.19 11.68 -19.61
CA PHE A 441 5.03 12.69 -18.57
C PHE A 441 6.34 13.44 -18.32
N GLU A 442 6.27 14.77 -18.44
CA GLU A 442 7.31 15.71 -18.04
C GLU A 442 6.68 16.71 -17.04
N PRO A 443 7.26 16.89 -15.84
CA PRO A 443 6.66 17.72 -14.81
C PRO A 443 6.83 19.22 -15.10
N ASP A 444 5.76 19.99 -14.93
CA ASP A 444 5.80 21.45 -14.78
C ASP A 444 6.03 21.86 -13.32
N ILE A 445 5.59 21.01 -12.38
CA ILE A 445 5.76 21.19 -10.94
C ILE A 445 6.32 19.90 -10.33
N ILE A 446 7.32 20.03 -9.46
CA ILE A 446 7.79 18.98 -8.57
C ILE A 446 7.42 19.34 -7.14
N VAL A 447 6.94 18.35 -6.37
CA VAL A 447 6.60 18.51 -4.96
C VAL A 447 7.43 17.55 -4.13
N CYS A 448 8.05 18.03 -3.06
CA CYS A 448 8.78 17.20 -2.11
C CYS A 448 8.46 17.56 -0.65
N ASP A 449 8.91 16.72 0.27
CA ASP A 449 8.86 17.00 1.70
C ASP A 449 9.81 18.17 2.04
N LYS A 450 9.43 19.00 3.02
CA LYS A 450 10.27 20.07 3.58
C LYS A 450 11.56 19.54 4.24
N HIS A 451 11.66 18.26 4.56
CA HIS A 451 12.85 17.67 5.17
C HIS A 451 14.10 17.87 4.28
N PRO A 452 15.12 18.63 4.71
CA PRO A 452 16.22 19.03 3.83
C PRO A 452 17.18 17.89 3.47
N HIS A 453 17.20 16.82 4.25
CA HIS A 453 18.13 15.69 4.06
C HIS A 453 17.51 14.43 3.45
N TYR A 454 16.22 14.42 3.09
CA TYR A 454 15.66 13.28 2.37
C TYR A 454 16.27 13.18 0.98
N GLU A 455 16.51 11.96 0.50
CA GLU A 455 17.08 11.73 -0.83
C GLU A 455 16.13 12.26 -1.93
N THR A 456 14.81 12.18 -1.71
CA THR A 456 13.80 12.76 -2.59
C THR A 456 13.91 14.29 -2.67
N SER A 457 14.06 14.96 -1.53
CA SER A 457 14.21 16.43 -1.48
C SER A 457 15.55 16.90 -2.08
N LYS A 458 16.65 16.15 -1.89
CA LYS A 458 17.93 16.42 -2.54
C LYS A 458 17.84 16.25 -4.06
N TRP A 459 17.18 15.18 -4.51
CA TRP A 459 16.93 14.94 -5.93
C TRP A 459 16.10 16.06 -6.55
N ALA A 460 15.02 16.48 -5.90
CA ALA A 460 14.15 17.56 -6.39
C ALA A 460 14.95 18.85 -6.61
N LYS A 461 15.77 19.25 -5.63
CA LYS A 461 16.62 20.44 -5.69
C LYS A 461 17.66 20.36 -6.79
N SER A 462 18.22 19.17 -7.03
CA SER A 462 19.18 18.94 -8.11
C SER A 462 18.49 19.02 -9.47
N TYR A 463 17.31 18.41 -9.62
CA TYR A 463 16.54 18.39 -10.87
C TYR A 463 16.17 19.81 -11.35
N ILE A 464 15.64 20.66 -10.45
CA ILE A 464 15.26 22.04 -10.80
C ILE A 464 16.45 22.95 -11.11
N ALA A 465 17.63 22.64 -10.58
CA ALA A 465 18.84 23.40 -10.90
C ALA A 465 19.23 23.22 -12.38
N GLU A 466 18.93 22.05 -12.93
CA GLU A 466 19.12 21.70 -14.35
C GLU A 466 17.92 22.09 -15.22
N HIS A 467 16.70 22.12 -14.66
CA HIS A 467 15.44 22.40 -15.35
C HIS A 467 14.75 23.65 -14.79
N LYS A 468 15.21 24.83 -15.21
CA LYS A 468 14.76 26.12 -14.66
C LYS A 468 13.28 26.45 -14.88
N ASP A 469 12.63 25.79 -15.83
CA ASP A 469 11.22 25.99 -16.15
C ASP A 469 10.28 25.17 -15.23
N VAL A 470 10.84 24.28 -14.40
CA VAL A 470 10.09 23.44 -13.47
C VAL A 470 10.02 24.10 -12.09
N GLU A 471 8.80 24.26 -11.58
CA GLU A 471 8.56 24.83 -10.26
C GLU A 471 8.74 23.77 -9.16
N LEU A 472 9.37 24.15 -8.04
CA LEU A 472 9.46 23.30 -6.84
C LEU A 472 8.53 23.81 -5.74
N LEU A 473 7.70 22.93 -5.22
CA LEU A 473 6.89 23.15 -4.02
C LEU A 473 7.36 22.22 -2.89
N GLU A 474 7.46 22.75 -1.68
CA GLU A 474 7.81 21.98 -0.48
C GLU A 474 6.59 21.91 0.46
N VAL A 475 6.16 20.69 0.79
CA VAL A 475 4.98 20.44 1.65
C VAL A 475 5.44 19.86 2.98
N GLN A 476 4.81 20.32 4.06
CA GLN A 476 5.09 19.81 5.39
C GLN A 476 4.53 18.38 5.55
N HIS A 477 5.31 17.50 6.17
CA HIS A 477 5.04 16.06 6.27
C HIS A 477 3.65 15.69 6.84
N HIS A 478 3.29 16.24 7.99
CA HIS A 478 2.03 15.94 8.67
C HIS A 478 0.83 16.55 7.95
N TYR A 479 1.03 17.72 7.34
CA TYR A 479 0.05 18.31 6.45
C TYR A 479 -0.17 17.43 5.22
N ALA A 480 0.88 16.87 4.62
CA ALA A 480 0.76 15.92 3.51
C ALA A 480 0.00 14.63 3.92
N HIS A 481 0.17 14.14 5.14
CA HIS A 481 -0.67 13.06 5.67
C HIS A 481 -2.16 13.41 5.65
N ALA A 482 -2.53 14.58 6.21
CA ALA A 482 -3.90 15.03 6.22
C ALA A 482 -4.47 15.20 4.79
N LEU A 483 -3.68 15.82 3.91
CA LEU A 483 -4.03 16.03 2.50
C LEU A 483 -4.22 14.72 1.74
N ALA A 484 -3.48 13.67 2.05
CA ALA A 484 -3.66 12.36 1.43
C ALA A 484 -5.06 11.78 1.74
N CYS A 485 -5.54 11.96 2.97
CA CYS A 485 -6.92 11.60 3.33
C CYS A 485 -7.93 12.50 2.61
N MET A 486 -7.69 13.81 2.55
CA MET A 486 -8.55 14.74 1.81
C MET A 486 -8.65 14.38 0.33
N ALA A 487 -7.54 13.98 -0.29
CA ALA A 487 -7.46 13.53 -1.67
C ALA A 487 -8.27 12.26 -1.94
N GLU A 488 -8.20 11.28 -1.04
CA GLU A 488 -8.95 10.02 -1.15
C GLU A 488 -10.47 10.26 -1.17
N TYR A 489 -10.94 11.24 -0.37
CA TYR A 489 -12.36 11.56 -0.20
C TYR A 489 -12.81 12.82 -0.97
N ASN A 490 -11.95 13.45 -1.77
CA ASN A 490 -12.21 14.73 -2.45
C ASN A 490 -12.76 15.82 -1.49
N LEU A 491 -12.17 15.93 -0.30
CA LEU A 491 -12.52 16.95 0.70
C LEU A 491 -11.85 18.28 0.36
N GLU A 492 -12.64 19.34 0.32
CA GLU A 492 -12.17 20.71 0.06
C GLU A 492 -12.44 21.66 1.24
N ASP A 493 -13.40 21.32 2.09
CA ASP A 493 -13.69 22.06 3.31
C ASP A 493 -12.58 21.84 4.36
N GLU A 494 -12.51 22.76 5.33
CA GLU A 494 -11.59 22.62 6.44
C GLU A 494 -11.88 21.37 7.28
N ALA A 495 -10.81 20.77 7.83
CA ALA A 495 -10.89 19.62 8.71
C ALA A 495 -9.95 19.75 9.90
N LEU A 496 -10.24 19.01 10.96
CA LEU A 496 -9.36 18.83 12.12
C LEU A 496 -8.58 17.52 11.97
N ALA A 497 -7.31 17.59 11.63
CA ALA A 497 -6.47 16.43 11.37
C ALA A 497 -5.57 16.08 12.57
N PHE A 498 -5.75 14.88 13.12
CA PHE A 498 -4.80 14.25 14.03
C PHE A 498 -3.76 13.51 13.19
N CYS A 499 -2.54 14.04 13.19
CA CYS A 499 -1.41 13.52 12.43
C CYS A 499 -0.41 12.90 13.41
N PHE A 500 -0.64 11.64 13.78
CA PHE A 500 0.16 10.93 14.77
C PHE A 500 1.10 9.94 14.09
N ASP A 501 2.40 10.17 14.26
CA ASP A 501 3.44 9.47 13.52
C ASP A 501 4.73 9.28 14.36
N GLY A 502 5.70 8.54 13.82
CA GLY A 502 7.03 8.39 14.38
C GLY A 502 7.89 9.64 14.28
N THR A 503 8.09 10.19 13.08
CA THR A 503 8.99 11.34 12.87
C THR A 503 8.67 12.04 11.56
N GLY A 504 8.33 13.33 11.63
CA GLY A 504 8.33 14.21 10.47
C GLY A 504 8.99 15.55 10.78
N TYR A 505 9.54 16.19 9.76
CA TYR A 505 10.20 17.49 9.91
C TYR A 505 9.17 18.59 10.19
N GLY A 506 9.33 19.27 11.32
CA GLY A 506 8.52 20.43 11.70
C GLY A 506 9.03 21.73 11.09
N ASP A 507 8.15 22.70 10.90
CA ASP A 507 8.55 24.04 10.40
C ASP A 507 9.44 24.81 11.39
N ASP A 508 9.40 24.42 12.67
CA ASP A 508 10.25 24.92 13.75
C ASP A 508 11.60 24.17 13.85
N ALA A 509 11.92 23.34 12.85
CA ALA A 509 13.09 22.46 12.81
C ALA A 509 13.15 21.43 13.98
N THR A 510 12.01 21.17 14.64
CA THR A 510 11.85 20.07 15.59
C THR A 510 11.21 18.85 14.92
N LEU A 511 11.22 17.70 15.60
CA LEU A 511 10.63 16.46 15.06
C LEU A 511 9.18 16.32 15.51
N TRP A 512 8.24 16.52 14.59
CA TRP A 512 6.81 16.36 14.84
C TRP A 512 6.40 14.87 14.76
N GLY A 513 5.22 14.57 15.28
CA GLY A 513 4.61 13.22 15.25
C GLY A 513 3.41 13.05 16.17
N GLY A 514 2.89 14.15 16.74
CA GLY A 514 1.80 14.15 17.70
C GLY A 514 0.97 15.41 17.56
N GLU A 515 0.67 15.77 16.31
CA GLU A 515 0.14 17.08 15.95
C GLU A 515 -1.36 17.00 15.69
N VAL A 516 -2.07 18.05 16.09
CA VAL A 516 -3.45 18.31 15.67
C VAL A 516 -3.45 19.59 14.84
N LEU A 517 -3.85 19.47 13.59
CA LEU A 517 -3.83 20.55 12.61
C LEU A 517 -5.26 20.91 12.23
N ARG A 518 -5.54 22.20 12.03
CA ARG A 518 -6.66 22.64 11.20
C ARG A 518 -6.14 22.77 9.78
N VAL A 519 -6.75 22.06 8.84
CA VAL A 519 -6.23 21.91 7.47
C VAL A 519 -7.30 22.25 6.45
N SER A 520 -6.89 22.87 5.36
CA SER A 520 -7.61 22.97 4.08
C SER A 520 -6.70 22.42 2.97
N PRO A 521 -7.16 22.31 1.71
CA PRO A 521 -6.27 21.91 0.61
C PRO A 521 -5.12 22.87 0.32
N SER A 522 -5.21 24.13 0.77
CA SER A 522 -4.24 25.20 0.47
C SER A 522 -3.40 25.64 1.67
N GLU A 523 -3.88 25.45 2.90
CA GLU A 523 -3.16 25.87 4.10
C GLU A 523 -3.42 24.95 5.31
N TYR A 524 -2.60 25.13 6.36
CA TYR A 524 -2.81 24.52 7.66
C TYR A 524 -2.38 25.43 8.80
N LYS A 525 -2.96 25.17 9.98
CA LYS A 525 -2.56 25.75 11.25
C LYS A 525 -2.35 24.66 12.29
N ARG A 526 -1.18 24.63 12.94
CA ARG A 526 -0.92 23.77 14.10
C ARG A 526 -1.75 24.27 15.29
N LEU A 527 -2.69 23.45 15.77
CA LEU A 527 -3.62 23.79 16.84
C LEU A 527 -3.27 23.14 18.18
N TYR A 528 -2.83 21.89 18.18
CA TYR A 528 -2.38 21.22 19.39
C TYR A 528 -1.17 20.36 19.07
N HIS A 529 -0.35 20.09 20.08
CA HIS A 529 0.73 19.14 19.94
C HIS A 529 1.07 18.44 21.26
N LEU A 530 1.65 17.24 21.18
CA LEU A 530 2.24 16.59 22.34
C LEU A 530 3.36 17.45 22.92
N GLN A 531 3.45 17.52 24.25
CA GLN A 531 4.61 18.06 24.94
C GLN A 531 5.91 17.47 24.34
N GLN A 532 6.89 18.32 24.08
CA GLN A 532 8.14 17.87 23.50
C GLN A 532 8.98 17.08 24.51
N LEU A 533 9.64 16.03 24.02
CA LEU A 533 10.64 15.24 24.74
C LEU A 533 11.96 15.24 23.97
N SER A 534 13.05 14.83 24.62
CA SER A 534 14.40 14.85 24.02
C SER A 534 14.79 13.46 23.54
N LEU A 535 15.12 13.30 22.26
CA LEU A 535 15.60 12.02 21.75
C LEU A 535 17.09 11.86 22.08
N LEU A 536 17.39 11.28 23.25
CA LEU A 536 18.75 11.16 23.77
C LEU A 536 19.65 10.32 22.84
N GLY A 537 20.51 10.98 22.07
CA GLY A 537 21.37 10.32 21.08
C GLY A 537 20.76 10.24 19.67
N GLY A 538 19.71 11.02 19.39
CA GLY A 538 19.06 11.09 18.08
C GLY A 538 18.47 9.74 17.66
N GLU A 539 18.85 9.25 16.49
CA GLU A 539 18.39 7.97 15.92
C GLU A 539 18.59 6.76 16.84
N LYS A 540 19.61 6.79 17.71
CA LYS A 540 19.81 5.70 18.68
C LYS A 540 18.62 5.53 19.62
N ALA A 541 17.92 6.61 19.95
CA ALA A 541 16.73 6.54 20.80
C ALA A 541 15.57 5.79 20.13
N VAL A 542 15.51 5.76 18.80
CA VAL A 542 14.49 5.01 18.05
C VAL A 542 14.74 3.50 18.12
N LYS A 543 16.00 3.07 18.15
CA LYS A 543 16.38 1.64 18.27
C LYS A 543 16.44 1.16 19.73
N GLU A 544 16.87 2.03 20.64
CA GLU A 544 17.01 1.75 22.07
C GLU A 544 15.92 2.51 22.86
N PRO A 545 14.67 2.02 22.91
CA PRO A 545 13.51 2.76 23.43
C PRO A 545 13.64 3.16 24.90
N LYS A 546 14.50 2.46 25.66
CA LYS A 546 14.85 2.82 27.06
C LYS A 546 15.37 4.25 27.19
N ARG A 547 16.01 4.79 26.15
CA ARG A 547 16.48 6.19 26.10
C ARG A 547 15.30 7.17 26.06
N VAL A 548 14.24 6.82 25.33
CA VAL A 548 13.02 7.64 25.23
C VAL A 548 12.28 7.62 26.57
N ALA A 549 12.16 6.44 27.19
CA ALA A 549 11.60 6.31 28.54
C ALA A 549 12.36 7.15 29.57
N LEU A 550 13.70 7.13 29.54
CA LEU A 550 14.52 7.98 30.40
C LEU A 550 14.31 9.48 30.14
N SER A 551 14.19 9.90 28.87
CA SER A 551 13.84 11.30 28.57
C SER A 551 12.48 11.69 29.14
N LEU A 552 11.50 10.79 29.11
CA LEU A 552 10.17 11.04 29.66
C LEU A 552 10.23 11.27 31.18
N LEU A 553 11.12 10.54 31.86
CA LEU A 553 11.41 10.76 33.28
C LEU A 553 12.07 12.12 33.51
N PHE A 554 13.05 12.54 32.70
CA PHE A 554 13.68 13.87 32.85
C PHE A 554 12.71 15.03 32.62
N GLU A 555 11.74 14.89 31.72
CA GLU A 555 10.69 15.90 31.52
C GLU A 555 9.67 15.93 32.69
N SER A 556 9.64 14.89 33.54
CA SER A 556 8.65 14.74 34.62
C SER A 556 9.23 14.94 36.04
N PHE A 557 10.51 14.64 36.24
CA PHE A 557 11.19 14.58 37.54
C PHE A 557 12.58 15.22 37.50
N THR A 558 13.09 15.60 38.67
CA THR A 558 14.48 16.04 38.82
C THR A 558 15.45 14.86 38.72
N LYS A 559 16.70 15.14 38.33
CA LYS A 559 17.77 14.13 38.29
C LYS A 559 17.94 13.41 39.64
N GLU A 560 17.90 14.15 40.75
CA GLU A 560 18.06 13.61 42.09
C GLU A 560 16.91 12.67 42.49
N GLU A 561 15.70 12.91 42.00
CA GLU A 561 14.56 12.00 42.18
C GLU A 561 14.73 10.73 41.35
N ILE A 562 15.13 10.86 40.08
CA ILE A 562 15.36 9.72 39.18
C ILE A 562 16.46 8.81 39.72
N LEU A 563 17.57 9.37 40.21
CA LEU A 563 18.67 8.59 40.78
C LEU A 563 18.31 7.81 42.05
N LYS A 564 17.21 8.17 42.72
CA LYS A 564 16.69 7.48 43.91
C LYS A 564 15.52 6.54 43.60
N MET A 565 15.05 6.53 42.35
CA MET A 565 13.87 5.78 41.95
C MET A 565 14.20 4.30 41.79
N GLU A 566 13.49 3.44 42.51
CA GLU A 566 13.62 2.00 42.39
C GLU A 566 12.67 1.49 41.28
N HIS A 567 13.06 1.70 40.01
CA HIS A 567 12.28 1.27 38.85
C HIS A 567 13.14 0.55 37.81
N GLU A 568 12.58 -0.46 37.13
CA GLU A 568 13.29 -1.33 36.16
C GLU A 568 14.04 -0.52 35.09
N VAL A 569 13.39 0.51 34.56
CA VAL A 569 13.95 1.43 33.56
C VAL A 569 15.18 2.17 34.09
N VAL A 570 15.13 2.71 35.29
CA VAL A 570 16.26 3.44 35.90
C VAL A 570 17.41 2.49 36.18
N ASN A 571 17.09 1.29 36.70
CA ASN A 571 18.06 0.25 37.00
C ASN A 571 18.73 -0.34 35.75
N SER A 572 18.18 -0.11 34.55
CA SER A 572 18.78 -0.52 33.27
C SER A 572 19.96 0.35 32.83
N PHE A 573 20.22 1.44 33.55
CA PHE A 573 21.35 2.36 33.33
C PHE A 573 22.24 2.41 34.57
N SER A 574 23.53 2.58 34.35
CA SER A 574 24.45 3.01 35.42
C SER A 574 24.18 4.45 35.84
N LYS A 575 24.58 4.79 37.07
CA LYS A 575 24.48 6.16 37.58
C LYS A 575 25.19 7.18 36.66
N GLU A 576 26.37 6.81 36.17
CA GLU A 576 27.18 7.62 35.26
C GLU A 576 26.47 7.86 33.92
N GLU A 577 25.79 6.84 33.38
CA GLU A 577 24.96 7.00 32.18
C GLU A 577 23.81 7.97 32.40
N ILE A 578 23.08 7.86 33.52
CA ILE A 578 21.97 8.79 33.83
C ILE A 578 22.49 10.22 33.95
N GLU A 579 23.63 10.44 34.61
CA GLU A 579 24.25 11.76 34.72
C GLU A 579 24.65 12.33 33.36
N ASN A 580 25.24 11.51 32.49
CA ASN A 580 25.60 11.90 31.13
C ASN A 580 24.36 12.22 30.28
N TYR A 581 23.32 11.40 30.35
CA TYR A 581 22.08 11.64 29.62
C TYR A 581 21.33 12.87 30.12
N HIS A 582 21.36 13.13 31.43
CA HIS A 582 20.81 14.36 31.99
C HIS A 582 21.60 15.59 31.49
N LEU A 583 22.93 15.49 31.38
CA LEU A 583 23.74 16.56 30.78
C LEU A 583 23.37 16.77 29.31
N MET A 584 23.22 15.69 28.53
CA MET A 584 22.77 15.77 27.13
C MET A 584 21.42 16.46 27.02
N HIS A 585 20.45 16.05 27.84
CA HIS A 585 19.11 16.63 27.92
C HIS A 585 19.14 18.14 28.25
N THR A 586 19.84 18.52 29.31
CA THR A 586 19.88 19.92 29.79
C THR A 586 20.68 20.85 28.87
N LYS A 587 21.72 20.34 28.22
CA LYS A 587 22.57 21.10 27.28
C LYS A 587 22.16 20.97 25.82
N GLN A 588 21.12 20.19 25.54
CA GLN A 588 20.63 19.87 24.19
C GLN A 588 21.71 19.28 23.27
N LEU A 589 22.59 18.44 23.82
CA LEU A 589 23.70 17.83 23.07
C LEU A 589 23.23 16.52 22.41
N ASN A 590 23.18 16.52 21.08
CA ASN A 590 22.71 15.37 20.28
C ASN A 590 21.37 14.80 20.80
N SER A 591 20.46 15.70 21.16
CA SER A 591 19.17 15.38 21.75
C SER A 591 18.06 16.22 21.11
N PRO A 592 17.74 15.99 19.82
CA PRO A 592 16.71 16.76 19.14
C PRO A 592 15.38 16.63 19.88
N LYS A 593 14.61 17.73 19.90
CA LYS A 593 13.28 17.75 20.51
C LYS A 593 12.26 17.11 19.58
N SER A 594 11.36 16.33 20.15
CA SER A 594 10.29 15.67 19.42
C SER A 594 8.96 15.72 20.15
N SER A 595 7.87 15.97 19.42
CA SER A 595 6.47 15.86 19.86
C SER A 595 5.81 14.57 19.37
N SER A 596 6.58 13.52 19.09
CA SER A 596 6.05 12.29 18.49
C SER A 596 5.28 11.39 19.45
N ILE A 597 4.07 11.00 19.04
CA ILE A 597 3.30 9.94 19.70
C ILE A 597 3.94 8.58 19.47
N GLY A 598 4.55 8.31 18.30
CA GLY A 598 5.32 7.09 18.07
C GLY A 598 6.47 6.91 19.09
N ARG A 599 7.17 7.99 19.43
CA ARG A 599 8.20 7.97 20.49
C ARG A 599 7.58 7.77 21.88
N LEU A 600 6.39 8.31 22.13
CA LEU A 600 5.66 8.02 23.36
C LEU A 600 5.29 6.53 23.45
N PHE A 601 4.88 5.88 22.36
CA PHE A 601 4.69 4.42 22.30
C PHE A 601 5.97 3.65 22.63
N ASP A 602 7.14 4.10 22.15
CA ASP A 602 8.43 3.48 22.48
C ASP A 602 8.71 3.54 24.00
N ALA A 603 8.40 4.66 24.65
CA ALA A 603 8.50 4.76 26.11
C ALA A 603 7.50 3.83 26.82
N ILE A 604 6.26 3.78 26.36
CA ILE A 604 5.22 2.91 26.95
C ILE A 604 5.55 1.42 26.75
N TYR A 605 6.19 1.04 25.64
CA TYR A 605 6.72 -0.30 25.45
C TYR A 605 7.70 -0.68 26.56
N VAL A 606 8.56 0.26 26.95
CA VAL A 606 9.54 0.06 28.02
C VAL A 606 8.88 -0.06 29.40
N PHE A 607 7.89 0.78 29.70
CA PHE A 607 7.18 0.72 30.99
C PHE A 607 6.22 -0.48 31.08
N GLY A 608 5.51 -0.79 30.00
CA GLY A 608 4.35 -1.68 29.97
C GLY A 608 4.54 -2.98 29.22
N ALA A 609 5.73 -3.28 28.68
CA ALA A 609 5.99 -4.55 28.00
C ALA A 609 7.39 -5.10 28.30
N ASN A 610 8.45 -4.55 27.68
CA ASN A 610 9.81 -5.10 27.74
C ASN A 610 10.88 -4.02 27.53
N LEU A 611 12.13 -4.32 27.87
CA LEU A 611 13.31 -3.43 27.76
C LEU A 611 14.20 -3.71 26.55
N ASN A 612 13.79 -4.58 25.62
CA ASN A 612 14.61 -4.96 24.47
C ASN A 612 14.73 -3.82 23.45
N ASP A 613 15.82 -3.86 22.68
CA ASP A 613 15.98 -3.00 21.52
C ASP A 613 15.00 -3.40 20.41
N LEU A 614 14.55 -2.40 19.64
CA LEU A 614 13.66 -2.59 18.50
C LEU A 614 14.48 -2.97 17.27
N SER A 615 13.98 -3.93 16.50
CA SER A 615 14.62 -4.43 15.28
C SER A 615 13.98 -3.91 14.00
N TYR A 616 12.75 -3.39 14.07
CA TYR A 616 12.07 -2.74 12.96
C TYR A 616 11.13 -1.63 13.46
N GLU A 617 10.78 -0.73 12.56
CA GLU A 617 9.87 0.37 12.82
C GLU A 617 8.45 -0.13 13.14
N GLY A 618 7.82 0.44 14.17
CA GLY A 618 6.47 0.07 14.62
C GLY A 618 6.40 -1.18 15.52
N GLU A 619 7.54 -1.81 15.83
CA GLU A 619 7.59 -3.01 16.70
C GLU A 619 7.02 -2.75 18.09
N SER A 620 7.40 -1.63 18.72
CA SER A 620 6.87 -1.19 20.02
C SER A 620 5.35 -1.02 19.98
N GLY A 621 4.83 -0.38 18.92
CA GLY A 621 3.41 -0.16 18.70
C GLY A 621 2.60 -1.46 18.67
N LEU A 622 3.08 -2.48 17.95
CA LEU A 622 2.43 -3.79 17.86
C LEU A 622 2.47 -4.56 19.19
N ILE A 623 3.57 -4.49 19.93
CA ILE A 623 3.69 -5.17 21.23
C ILE A 623 2.81 -4.49 22.28
N VAL A 624 2.83 -3.15 22.34
CA VAL A 624 1.93 -2.37 23.22
C VAL A 624 0.47 -2.66 22.87
N GLU A 625 0.14 -2.76 21.58
CA GLU A 625 -1.21 -3.12 21.15
C GLU A 625 -1.64 -4.48 21.70
N LYS A 626 -0.81 -5.52 21.55
CA LYS A 626 -1.09 -6.85 22.09
C LYS A 626 -1.31 -6.79 23.61
N CYS A 627 -0.41 -6.14 24.35
CA CYS A 627 -0.53 -6.01 25.80
C CYS A 627 -1.81 -5.28 26.22
N ALA A 628 -2.22 -4.25 25.47
CA ALA A 628 -3.47 -3.54 25.72
C ALA A 628 -4.71 -4.43 25.50
N GLN A 629 -4.66 -5.39 24.57
CA GLN A 629 -5.76 -6.32 24.30
C GLN A 629 -5.85 -7.46 25.33
N GLU A 630 -4.74 -7.85 25.95
CA GLU A 630 -4.71 -8.85 27.03
C GLU A 630 -5.48 -8.38 28.27
N HIS A 631 -5.47 -7.06 28.54
CA HIS A 631 -6.18 -6.47 29.68
C HIS A 631 -7.28 -5.50 29.23
N LYS A 632 -8.54 -5.96 29.18
CA LYS A 632 -9.72 -5.17 28.76
C LYS A 632 -10.22 -4.20 29.84
N SER A 633 -9.42 -3.18 30.15
CA SER A 633 -9.83 -2.07 31.01
C SER A 633 -10.39 -0.90 30.20
N ASP A 634 -11.35 -0.17 30.77
CA ASP A 634 -11.81 1.13 30.25
C ASP A 634 -11.16 2.31 30.98
N ALA A 635 -10.31 2.04 31.98
CA ALA A 635 -9.58 3.07 32.70
C ALA A 635 -8.59 3.80 31.76
N SER A 636 -8.29 5.05 32.09
CA SER A 636 -7.27 5.87 31.43
C SER A 636 -6.39 6.54 32.48
N TYR A 637 -5.27 7.11 32.04
CA TYR A 637 -4.44 7.98 32.85
C TYR A 637 -4.96 9.43 32.81
N PRO A 638 -4.66 10.24 33.84
CA PRO A 638 -4.88 11.67 33.83
C PRO A 638 -3.93 12.36 32.86
N TYR A 639 -4.43 13.40 32.20
CA TYR A 639 -3.67 14.25 31.31
C TYR A 639 -4.22 15.68 31.41
N ARG A 640 -3.41 16.66 30.97
CA ARG A 640 -3.82 18.05 30.87
C ARG A 640 -3.53 18.59 29.49
N ILE A 641 -4.39 19.50 29.03
CA ILE A 641 -4.18 20.28 27.82
C ILE A 641 -4.08 21.74 28.24
N ASN A 642 -2.87 22.29 28.27
CA ASN A 642 -2.59 23.67 28.67
C ASN A 642 -2.00 24.43 27.50
N ASN A 643 -2.60 25.58 27.15
CA ASN A 643 -2.15 26.42 26.04
C ASN A 643 -1.83 25.58 24.78
N GLU A 644 -2.78 24.73 24.37
CA GLU A 644 -2.65 23.89 23.18
C GLU A 644 -1.62 22.74 23.28
N ILE A 645 -0.93 22.57 24.41
CA ILE A 645 0.04 21.49 24.65
C ILE A 645 -0.62 20.34 25.42
N ILE A 646 -0.49 19.13 24.90
CA ILE A 646 -0.93 17.89 25.57
C ILE A 646 0.22 17.40 26.48
N GLU A 647 0.06 17.56 27.79
CA GLU A 647 1.07 17.23 28.79
C GLU A 647 0.95 15.77 29.27
N PHE A 648 2.08 15.06 29.34
CA PHE A 648 2.13 13.65 29.77
C PHE A 648 2.57 13.47 31.23
N LYS A 649 2.97 14.53 31.94
CA LYS A 649 3.57 14.43 33.28
C LYS A 649 2.71 13.63 34.26
N GLU A 650 1.41 13.91 34.32
CA GLU A 650 0.50 13.21 35.25
C GLU A 650 0.36 11.73 34.91
N MET A 651 0.26 11.42 33.61
CA MET A 651 0.26 10.06 33.11
C MET A 651 1.54 9.31 33.50
N VAL A 652 2.71 9.92 33.37
CA VAL A 652 4.00 9.30 33.74
C VAL A 652 4.08 9.00 35.24
N VAL A 653 3.65 9.94 36.07
CA VAL A 653 3.61 9.74 37.53
C VAL A 653 2.73 8.54 37.90
N GLU A 654 1.58 8.38 37.25
CA GLU A 654 0.70 7.26 37.53
C GLU A 654 1.22 5.94 36.95
N ILE A 655 1.83 5.95 35.76
CA ILE A 655 2.48 4.77 35.17
C ILE A 655 3.50 4.16 36.12
N LEU A 656 4.32 4.98 36.79
CA LEU A 656 5.36 4.49 37.71
C LEU A 656 4.80 3.80 38.96
N ASN A 657 3.54 4.05 39.31
CA ASN A 657 2.86 3.38 40.42
C ASN A 657 2.13 2.10 39.98
N GLU A 658 1.99 1.88 38.67
CA GLU A 658 1.28 0.75 38.10
C GLU A 658 2.21 -0.47 37.99
N LYS A 659 1.82 -1.58 38.61
CA LYS A 659 2.65 -2.80 38.64
C LYS A 659 2.32 -3.74 37.49
N GLU A 660 1.11 -3.65 36.95
CA GLU A 660 0.64 -4.54 35.91
C GLU A 660 0.94 -3.96 34.52
N LYS A 661 1.93 -4.56 33.85
CA LYS A 661 2.45 -4.12 32.54
C LYS A 661 1.35 -4.03 31.47
N ALA A 662 0.48 -5.04 31.35
CA ALA A 662 -0.64 -5.03 30.39
C ALA A 662 -1.67 -3.92 30.67
N LEU A 663 -1.90 -3.59 31.95
CA LEU A 663 -2.79 -2.50 32.36
C LEU A 663 -2.23 -1.13 31.94
N ILE A 664 -0.90 -0.94 31.99
CA ILE A 664 -0.23 0.27 31.49
C ILE A 664 -0.56 0.51 30.02
N ALA A 665 -0.36 -0.52 29.18
CA ALA A 665 -0.65 -0.43 27.74
C ALA A 665 -2.14 -0.12 27.48
N SER A 666 -3.04 -0.81 28.18
CA SER A 666 -4.49 -0.62 28.05
C SER A 666 -4.94 0.80 28.42
N LYS A 667 -4.50 1.30 29.58
CA LYS A 667 -4.79 2.67 30.04
C LYS A 667 -4.20 3.71 29.11
N PHE A 668 -2.99 3.49 28.59
CA PHE A 668 -2.36 4.40 27.63
C PHE A 668 -3.18 4.56 26.35
N ILE A 669 -3.59 3.47 25.70
CA ILE A 669 -4.43 3.53 24.48
C ILE A 669 -5.75 4.25 24.77
N ASN A 670 -6.40 3.95 25.90
CA ASN A 670 -7.62 4.66 26.30
C ASN A 670 -7.38 6.15 26.55
N THR A 671 -6.21 6.53 27.05
CA THR A 671 -5.82 7.93 27.28
C THR A 671 -5.68 8.69 25.97
N LEU A 672 -4.98 8.12 24.98
CA LEU A 672 -4.87 8.72 23.64
C LEU A 672 -6.25 8.91 23.00
N LYS A 673 -7.09 7.87 23.04
CA LYS A 673 -8.48 7.95 22.57
C LYS A 673 -9.25 9.08 23.27
N ASN A 674 -9.13 9.21 24.59
CA ASN A 674 -9.80 10.28 25.35
C ASN A 674 -9.31 11.68 24.93
N ILE A 675 -7.99 11.86 24.76
CA ILE A 675 -7.40 13.12 24.28
C ILE A 675 -7.96 13.48 22.90
N ILE A 676 -7.99 12.53 21.97
CA ILE A 676 -8.52 12.75 20.61
C ILE A 676 -9.99 13.19 20.67
N VAL A 677 -10.82 12.48 21.43
CA VAL A 677 -12.26 12.78 21.57
C VAL A 677 -12.48 14.14 22.24
N GLU A 678 -11.73 14.46 23.30
CA GLU A 678 -11.85 15.75 23.98
C GLU A 678 -11.51 16.92 23.05
N ILE A 679 -10.43 16.79 22.27
CA ILE A 679 -10.03 17.83 21.30
C ILE A 679 -11.07 17.94 20.18
N ALA A 680 -11.55 16.82 19.63
CA ALA A 680 -12.57 16.82 18.59
C ALA A 680 -13.87 17.51 19.05
N LEU A 681 -14.31 17.26 20.29
CA LEU A 681 -15.51 17.89 20.87
C LEU A 681 -15.37 19.41 21.09
N LYS A 682 -14.15 19.95 21.12
CA LYS A 682 -13.90 21.40 21.18
C LYS A 682 -14.06 22.09 19.81
N HIS A 683 -14.10 21.33 18.71
CA HIS A 683 -14.25 21.81 17.34
C HIS A 683 -15.36 21.04 16.59
N PRO A 684 -16.61 21.03 17.10
CA PRO A 684 -17.69 20.19 16.58
C PRO A 684 -18.12 20.52 15.14
N GLU A 685 -17.73 21.68 14.61
CA GLU A 685 -18.03 22.13 13.25
C GLU A 685 -17.12 21.49 12.20
N LEU A 686 -15.95 20.97 12.60
CA LEU A 686 -14.96 20.42 11.67
C LEU A 686 -15.07 18.89 11.61
N PRO A 687 -15.07 18.27 10.41
CA PRO A 687 -14.84 16.85 10.30
C PRO A 687 -13.42 16.50 10.78
N VAL A 688 -13.27 15.34 11.39
CA VAL A 688 -11.98 14.84 11.90
C VAL A 688 -11.27 13.97 10.87
N ILE A 689 -9.97 14.16 10.69
CA ILE A 689 -9.10 13.25 9.93
C ILE A 689 -8.15 12.55 10.92
N LEU A 690 -8.02 11.23 10.81
CA LEU A 690 -7.03 10.42 11.54
C LEU A 690 -6.01 9.89 10.52
N SER A 691 -4.75 10.32 10.64
CA SER A 691 -3.69 9.96 9.68
C SER A 691 -2.31 9.88 10.35
N GLY A 692 -1.36 9.19 9.72
CA GLY A 692 0.00 8.98 10.22
C GLY A 692 0.21 7.56 10.76
N GLY A 693 1.47 7.13 10.85
CA GLY A 693 1.84 5.74 11.12
C GLY A 693 1.32 5.18 12.45
N VAL A 694 1.06 6.03 13.45
CA VAL A 694 0.52 5.57 14.75
C VAL A 694 -0.90 5.01 14.61
N PHE A 695 -1.71 5.54 13.68
CA PHE A 695 -3.07 5.05 13.46
C PHE A 695 -3.11 3.68 12.77
N GLN A 696 -1.96 3.11 12.40
CA GLN A 696 -1.86 1.68 12.07
C GLN A 696 -2.14 0.77 13.29
N ASN A 697 -2.11 1.31 14.51
CA ASN A 697 -2.55 0.61 15.71
C ASN A 697 -4.06 0.39 15.65
N LYS A 698 -4.47 -0.83 15.30
CA LYS A 698 -5.87 -1.22 15.09
C LYS A 698 -6.72 -0.95 16.34
N THR A 699 -6.21 -1.29 17.52
CA THR A 699 -6.92 -1.08 18.79
C THR A 699 -7.19 0.38 19.10
N LEU A 700 -6.22 1.27 18.86
CA LEU A 700 -6.41 2.72 19.03
C LEU A 700 -7.45 3.25 18.04
N LEU A 701 -7.35 2.85 16.78
CA LEU A 701 -8.24 3.33 15.73
C LEU A 701 -9.69 2.86 15.95
N GLU A 702 -9.93 1.57 16.21
CA GLU A 702 -11.26 1.01 16.52
C GLU A 702 -11.89 1.67 17.74
N LYS A 703 -11.13 1.82 18.84
CA LYS A 703 -11.63 2.49 20.05
C LYS A 703 -11.99 3.96 19.80
N THR A 704 -11.22 4.64 18.94
CA THR A 704 -11.45 6.05 18.60
C THR A 704 -12.69 6.20 17.72
N ILE A 705 -12.83 5.35 16.69
CA ILE A 705 -14.01 5.29 15.82
C ILE A 705 -15.27 5.02 16.64
N ALA A 706 -15.27 3.99 17.50
CA ALA A 706 -16.41 3.68 18.35
C ALA A 706 -16.80 4.85 19.26
N ALA A 707 -15.81 5.60 19.76
CA ALA A 707 -16.06 6.79 20.57
C ALA A 707 -16.60 7.97 19.72
N PHE A 708 -16.13 8.15 18.48
CA PHE A 708 -16.66 9.15 17.56
C PHE A 708 -18.11 8.86 17.19
N GLU A 709 -18.45 7.62 16.87
CA GLU A 709 -19.82 7.21 16.55
C GLU A 709 -20.77 7.45 17.72
N LYS A 710 -20.34 7.11 18.95
CA LYS A 710 -21.12 7.40 20.16
C LYS A 710 -21.37 8.90 20.38
N ASN A 711 -20.45 9.76 19.96
CA ASN A 711 -20.52 11.22 20.11
C ASN A 711 -21.01 11.94 18.83
N ASN A 712 -21.40 11.22 17.78
CA ASN A 712 -21.78 11.77 16.46
C ASN A 712 -20.70 12.68 15.83
N ILE A 713 -19.43 12.37 16.01
CA ILE A 713 -18.31 13.09 15.39
C ILE A 713 -18.11 12.55 13.97
N ARG A 714 -18.12 13.44 12.96
CA ARG A 714 -17.82 13.06 11.57
C ARG A 714 -16.33 12.84 11.41
N TYR A 715 -15.93 11.71 10.84
CA TYR A 715 -14.52 11.33 10.75
C TYR A 715 -14.13 10.69 9.40
N TYR A 716 -12.83 10.75 9.11
CA TYR A 716 -12.17 10.16 7.93
C TYR A 716 -10.80 9.58 8.31
N PHE A 717 -10.40 8.51 7.64
CA PHE A 717 -9.05 7.95 7.66
C PHE A 717 -8.79 7.25 6.33
N GLN A 718 -7.53 7.14 5.90
CA GLN A 718 -7.18 6.52 4.62
C GLN A 718 -7.58 5.04 4.61
N SER A 719 -8.44 4.68 3.66
CA SER A 719 -8.99 3.33 3.49
C SER A 719 -8.62 2.70 2.15
N LYS A 720 -8.24 3.49 1.16
CA LYS A 720 -7.80 3.01 -0.16
C LYS A 720 -6.30 3.16 -0.36
N THR A 721 -5.69 4.07 0.37
CA THR A 721 -4.26 4.41 0.36
C THR A 721 -3.63 4.11 1.71
N ALA A 722 -2.30 4.05 1.74
CA ALA A 722 -1.59 3.82 3.00
C ALA A 722 -1.81 4.99 3.98
N ILE A 723 -2.17 4.68 5.23
CA ILE A 723 -2.34 5.67 6.30
C ILE A 723 -1.01 6.23 6.83
N ASN A 724 0.10 5.55 6.51
CA ASN A 724 1.48 5.91 6.84
C ASN A 724 2.16 6.67 5.68
N ASP A 725 3.48 6.81 5.72
CA ASP A 725 4.28 7.56 4.74
C ASP A 725 4.04 7.17 3.28
N GLY A 726 3.56 5.95 3.01
CA GLY A 726 3.19 5.53 1.66
C GLY A 726 2.09 6.37 1.01
N GLY A 727 1.30 7.12 1.79
CA GLY A 727 0.30 8.06 1.30
C GLY A 727 0.80 9.49 1.06
N ILE A 728 2.02 9.85 1.49
CA ILE A 728 2.49 11.25 1.50
C ILE A 728 2.54 11.87 0.10
N SER A 729 2.96 11.11 -0.91
CA SER A 729 3.04 11.61 -2.30
C SER A 729 1.68 12.03 -2.84
N LEU A 730 0.60 11.33 -2.44
CA LEU A 730 -0.76 11.68 -2.84
C LEU A 730 -1.19 13.03 -2.24
N GLY A 731 -0.90 13.25 -0.96
CA GLY A 731 -1.19 14.52 -0.29
C GLY A 731 -0.40 15.70 -0.87
N GLN A 732 0.87 15.47 -1.19
CA GLN A 732 1.72 16.44 -1.91
C GLN A 732 1.16 16.80 -3.29
N ALA A 733 0.71 15.82 -4.07
CA ALA A 733 0.09 16.06 -5.37
C ALA A 733 -1.23 16.84 -5.24
N TYR A 734 -2.05 16.50 -4.24
CA TYR A 734 -3.31 17.18 -3.95
C TYR A 734 -3.10 18.65 -3.59
N TYR A 735 -2.11 18.96 -2.76
CA TYR A 735 -1.71 20.34 -2.45
C TYR A 735 -1.37 21.13 -3.72
N ALA A 736 -0.50 20.59 -4.57
CA ALA A 736 -0.07 21.28 -5.79
C ALA A 736 -1.21 21.48 -6.79
N LEU A 737 -2.16 20.53 -6.90
CA LEU A 737 -3.36 20.70 -7.72
C LEU A 737 -4.20 21.91 -7.27
N HIS A 738 -4.33 22.13 -5.97
CA HIS A 738 -5.07 23.27 -5.43
C HIS A 738 -4.28 24.58 -5.49
N MET A 739 -2.94 24.55 -5.33
CA MET A 739 -2.09 25.72 -5.52
C MET A 739 -2.03 26.19 -6.98
N ALA A 740 -2.10 25.27 -7.93
CA ALA A 740 -2.13 25.61 -9.35
C ALA A 740 -3.43 26.30 -9.78
N LYS A 741 -4.50 26.25 -8.96
CA LYS A 741 -5.79 26.94 -9.20
C LYS A 741 -5.75 28.41 -8.80
N GLU A 742 -5.02 28.73 -7.74
CA GLU A 742 -4.98 30.09 -7.17
C GLU A 742 -4.07 31.05 -7.96
N ARG A 743 -3.34 30.53 -8.96
CA ARG A 743 -2.47 31.27 -9.87
C ARG A 743 -3.04 31.26 -11.29
#